data_AF-A0A1A8LFN0-F1
#
_entry.id   AF-A0A1A8LFN0-F1
#
_cell.length_a   1.000
_cell.length_b   1.000
_cell.length_c   1.000
_cell.angle_alpha   90.00
_cell.angle_beta   90.00
_cell.angle_gamma   90.00
#
_symmetry.space_group_name_H-M   'P 1'
#
loop_
_entity.id
_entity.type
_entity.pdbx_description
1 polymer ?
#
loop_
_entity_poly.entity_id
_entity_poly.type
_entity_poly.pdbx_seq_one_letter_code
_entity_poly.pdbx_strand_id
1 'polypeptide(L)'
;MNNLKKILQMVVDYYNEVLTQEISDFSLPNVSLVAEHADPVELGRLLQLILGCAVRCERKQEYIQIIMTLEESVQHVVMTAIQELMIKEPVTLFGAGLSGNLEQQLKKALEELSDLQSEKEALAQRCQELDMQVAVLQEERNSLLAENDVLTDRTNQLDTFDDLSTPSGRKYSQLQQQLESLQEDNFRLEAAKDDYRIHCEELEKQLIELQHRNDDLTSLAEESRALKDELDVLRNCSDRVVMLEASVETYKRKLESLGDLKRQMKLLEENNMTYMQNTVSLEEELRKANAARAQLETYKRQVQQLHKKLSEETRRADTMAFEMKKLEEKHETVMKEKERIIIERESLKEINEELRCTQAQELQFSQAGMFASNSPSHANLAAELLPIEYREKFIRLQHENKMLRVQQEEFEREKIAALQAQLEEADKTRSNLETDNRLSRERVGELQQQVEDLQKALQSQATKPDDSYLKRKLDAHMIQLNEAQDEIMKKKELLEDLQPDNTQASLKLDELMAALKKKDDDMKAMEERYKMYLEKARNVIRALDPKMNPATAEIQALRNQLADRDKEILSLERQCEQARLREYEEKLIVTAWYNKSLNFQKLAIESRLAGRTPSALSPTQSFLSHQRQVSNAPRRAASISVPTATAK
;
A
#
# COMPACT_ATOMS: atom_id res chain seq x y z
N MET A 1 -9.38 -79.40 -69.05
CA MET A 1 -9.84 -79.73 -70.42
C MET A 1 -11.31 -79.34 -70.69
N ASN A 2 -12.33 -80.01 -70.12
CA ASN A 2 -13.75 -79.89 -70.57
C ASN A 2 -14.30 -78.45 -70.70
N ASN A 3 -14.03 -77.57 -69.73
CA ASN A 3 -14.50 -76.18 -69.80
C ASN A 3 -13.92 -75.43 -71.02
N LEU A 4 -12.64 -75.63 -71.33
CA LEU A 4 -12.00 -75.04 -72.51
C LEU A 4 -12.55 -75.61 -73.82
N LYS A 5 -12.92 -76.90 -73.87
CA LYS A 5 -13.59 -77.50 -75.03
C LYS A 5 -14.96 -76.86 -75.25
N LYS A 6 -15.72 -76.59 -74.18
CA LYS A 6 -17.00 -75.88 -74.25
C LYS A 6 -16.82 -74.41 -74.67
N ILE A 7 -15.79 -73.72 -74.19
CA ILE A 7 -15.48 -72.34 -74.59
C ILE A 7 -15.10 -72.28 -76.07
N LEU A 8 -14.20 -73.15 -76.55
CA LEU A 8 -13.83 -73.18 -77.97
C LEU A 8 -15.05 -73.49 -78.86
N GLN A 9 -15.89 -74.45 -78.46
CA GLN A 9 -17.13 -74.75 -79.19
C GLN A 9 -18.02 -73.50 -79.28
N MET A 10 -18.34 -72.86 -78.15
CA MET A 10 -19.17 -71.64 -78.14
C MET A 10 -18.56 -70.46 -78.91
N VAL A 11 -17.23 -70.36 -79.00
CA VAL A 11 -16.53 -69.37 -79.82
C VAL A 11 -16.68 -69.68 -81.31
N VAL A 12 -16.49 -70.94 -81.72
CA VAL A 12 -16.68 -71.39 -83.11
C VAL A 12 -18.16 -71.27 -83.53
N ASP A 13 -19.09 -71.63 -82.65
CA ASP A 13 -20.54 -71.46 -82.84
C ASP A 13 -20.86 -69.97 -83.04
N TYR A 14 -20.34 -69.08 -82.20
CA TYR A 14 -20.54 -67.62 -82.34
C TYR A 14 -19.99 -67.07 -83.67
N TYR A 15 -18.84 -67.55 -84.13
CA TYR A 15 -18.28 -67.17 -85.43
C TYR A 15 -19.17 -67.59 -86.61
N ASN A 16 -19.67 -68.83 -86.59
CA ASN A 16 -20.48 -69.38 -87.67
C ASN A 16 -21.93 -68.84 -87.64
N GLU A 17 -22.58 -68.81 -86.48
CA GLU A 17 -24.00 -68.47 -86.33
C GLU A 17 -24.27 -66.97 -86.19
N VAL A 18 -23.36 -66.21 -85.55
CA VAL A 18 -23.59 -64.78 -85.23
C VAL A 18 -22.72 -63.85 -86.08
N LEU A 19 -21.46 -64.19 -86.31
CA LEU A 19 -20.56 -63.41 -87.17
C LEU A 19 -20.64 -63.82 -88.65
N THR A 20 -21.31 -64.94 -88.97
CA THR A 20 -21.49 -65.48 -90.33
C THR A 20 -20.19 -65.67 -91.12
N GLN A 21 -19.10 -65.99 -90.42
CA GLN A 21 -17.77 -66.15 -91.01
C GLN A 21 -17.19 -67.53 -90.66
N GLU A 22 -16.93 -68.35 -91.67
CA GLU A 22 -16.23 -69.61 -91.50
C GLU A 22 -14.79 -69.39 -91.03
N ILE A 23 -14.35 -70.17 -90.04
CA ILE A 23 -12.96 -70.24 -89.58
C ILE A 23 -12.23 -71.38 -90.34
N SER A 24 -12.32 -71.39 -91.68
CA SER A 24 -11.84 -72.51 -92.51
C SER A 24 -10.31 -72.54 -92.66
N ASP A 25 -9.63 -71.40 -92.54
CA ASP A 25 -8.19 -71.24 -92.85
C ASP A 25 -7.30 -70.96 -91.63
N PHE A 26 -7.88 -70.79 -90.43
CA PHE A 26 -7.11 -70.55 -89.19
C PHE A 26 -7.03 -71.82 -88.34
N SER A 27 -5.83 -72.14 -87.82
CA SER A 27 -5.59 -73.34 -87.02
C SER A 27 -6.32 -73.28 -85.67
N LEU A 28 -7.37 -74.10 -85.51
CA LEU A 28 -8.09 -74.22 -84.24
C LEU A 28 -7.14 -74.66 -83.09
N PRO A 29 -7.20 -74.00 -81.92
CA PRO A 29 -6.25 -74.25 -80.83
C PRO A 29 -6.42 -75.63 -80.20
N ASN A 30 -5.30 -76.31 -79.95
CA ASN A 30 -5.29 -77.62 -79.29
C ASN A 30 -5.52 -77.48 -77.78
N VAL A 31 -6.79 -77.47 -77.40
CA VAL A 31 -7.29 -77.42 -76.02
C VAL A 31 -6.68 -78.48 -75.09
N SER A 32 -6.14 -79.58 -75.62
CA SER A 32 -5.44 -80.61 -74.83
C SER A 32 -4.11 -80.07 -74.29
N LEU A 33 -3.27 -79.48 -75.15
CA LEU A 33 -1.97 -78.89 -74.78
C LEU A 33 -2.14 -77.70 -73.82
N VAL A 34 -3.16 -76.87 -74.05
CA VAL A 34 -3.52 -75.78 -73.11
C VAL A 34 -3.92 -76.33 -71.73
N ALA A 35 -4.62 -77.48 -71.69
CA ALA A 35 -5.12 -78.06 -70.44
C ALA A 35 -4.10 -78.92 -69.67
N GLU A 36 -3.08 -79.46 -70.34
CA GLU A 36 -2.13 -80.43 -69.78
C GLU A 36 -0.72 -79.85 -69.62
N HIS A 37 -0.34 -78.87 -70.44
CA HIS A 37 1.00 -78.27 -70.45
C HIS A 37 1.01 -76.74 -70.35
N ALA A 38 -0.17 -76.09 -70.30
CA ALA A 38 -0.32 -74.63 -70.29
C ALA A 38 0.42 -73.93 -71.44
N ASP A 39 0.47 -74.58 -72.61
CA ASP A 39 1.19 -74.12 -73.79
C ASP A 39 0.82 -72.67 -74.18
N PRO A 40 1.76 -71.71 -74.14
CA PRO A 40 1.48 -70.31 -74.41
C PRO A 40 1.10 -70.04 -75.88
N VAL A 41 1.52 -70.89 -76.82
CA VAL A 41 1.20 -70.74 -78.25
C VAL A 41 -0.26 -71.13 -78.50
N GLU A 42 -0.68 -72.29 -77.98
CA GLU A 42 -2.07 -72.76 -78.11
C GLU A 42 -3.04 -71.93 -77.26
N LEU A 43 -2.60 -71.42 -76.11
CA LEU A 43 -3.38 -70.44 -75.33
C LEU A 43 -3.48 -69.11 -76.07
N GLY A 44 -2.41 -68.65 -76.71
CA GLY A 44 -2.39 -67.46 -77.57
C GLY A 44 -3.41 -67.57 -78.71
N ARG A 45 -3.43 -68.70 -79.43
CA ARG A 45 -4.42 -69.00 -80.48
C ARG A 45 -5.87 -68.98 -79.98
N LEU A 46 -6.13 -69.49 -78.77
CA LEU A 46 -7.47 -69.43 -78.16
C LEU A 46 -7.87 -67.98 -77.80
N LEU A 47 -6.94 -67.18 -77.29
CA LEU A 47 -7.16 -65.77 -76.99
C LEU A 47 -7.33 -64.93 -78.28
N GLN A 48 -6.62 -65.26 -79.36
CA GLN A 48 -6.72 -64.64 -80.68
C GLN A 48 -8.13 -64.81 -81.28
N LEU A 49 -8.74 -65.99 -81.14
CA LEU A 49 -10.15 -66.21 -81.53
C LEU A 49 -11.13 -65.41 -80.67
N ILE A 50 -10.92 -65.35 -79.34
CA ILE A 50 -11.79 -64.58 -78.43
C ILE A 50 -11.69 -63.07 -78.70
N LEU A 51 -10.47 -62.57 -78.94
CA LEU A 51 -10.20 -61.20 -79.40
C LEU A 51 -10.91 -60.92 -80.74
N GLY A 52 -10.82 -61.85 -81.69
CA GLY A 52 -11.51 -61.78 -82.97
C GLY A 52 -13.04 -61.72 -82.85
N CYS A 53 -13.65 -62.42 -81.88
CA CYS A 53 -15.05 -62.22 -81.52
C CYS A 53 -15.31 -60.80 -80.97
N ALA A 54 -14.50 -60.35 -80.01
CA ALA A 54 -14.69 -59.07 -79.33
C ALA A 54 -14.67 -57.87 -80.30
N VAL A 55 -13.75 -57.86 -81.28
CA VAL A 55 -13.67 -56.78 -82.28
C VAL A 55 -14.68 -56.89 -83.43
N ARG A 56 -15.41 -58.00 -83.55
CA ARG A 56 -16.45 -58.22 -84.58
C ARG A 56 -17.89 -58.18 -84.06
N CYS A 57 -18.11 -58.35 -82.75
CA CYS A 57 -19.43 -58.32 -82.11
C CYS A 57 -20.13 -56.94 -82.21
N GLU A 58 -21.43 -56.89 -81.87
CA GLU A 58 -22.24 -55.66 -81.89
C GLU A 58 -21.64 -54.53 -81.04
N ARG A 59 -21.09 -54.88 -79.86
CA ARG A 59 -20.46 -53.93 -78.92
C ARG A 59 -18.96 -53.74 -79.14
N LYS A 60 -18.43 -54.10 -80.32
CA LYS A 60 -16.99 -53.97 -80.67
C LYS A 60 -16.37 -52.61 -80.36
N GLN A 61 -17.15 -51.53 -80.42
CA GLN A 61 -16.65 -50.19 -80.11
C GLN A 61 -16.17 -50.06 -78.65
N GLU A 62 -16.83 -50.71 -77.69
CA GLU A 62 -16.42 -50.74 -76.27
C GLU A 62 -15.06 -51.45 -76.15
N TYR A 63 -14.91 -52.62 -76.78
CA TYR A 63 -13.68 -53.42 -76.72
C TYR A 63 -12.51 -52.77 -77.47
N ILE A 64 -12.74 -52.18 -78.64
CA ILE A 64 -11.73 -51.45 -79.40
C ILE A 64 -11.27 -50.20 -78.63
N GLN A 65 -12.18 -49.48 -77.98
CA GLN A 65 -11.82 -48.33 -77.15
C GLN A 65 -10.97 -48.74 -75.93
N ILE A 66 -11.21 -49.91 -75.33
CA ILE A 66 -10.34 -50.47 -74.29
C ILE A 66 -8.96 -50.83 -74.85
N ILE A 67 -8.89 -51.48 -76.02
CA ILE A 67 -7.60 -51.81 -76.68
C ILE A 67 -6.77 -50.54 -76.92
N MET A 68 -7.39 -49.43 -77.34
CA MET A 68 -6.74 -48.14 -77.54
C MET A 68 -6.21 -47.48 -76.24
N THR A 69 -6.53 -48.01 -75.06
CA THR A 69 -5.97 -47.55 -73.76
C THR A 69 -4.79 -48.40 -73.27
N LEU A 70 -4.43 -49.47 -73.99
CA LEU A 70 -3.27 -50.31 -73.67
C LEU A 70 -1.96 -49.67 -74.13
N GLU A 71 -0.82 -50.21 -73.66
CA GLU A 71 0.51 -49.79 -74.11
C GLU A 71 0.69 -50.04 -75.62
N GLU A 72 1.41 -49.14 -76.31
CA GLU A 72 1.64 -49.19 -77.77
C GLU A 72 2.25 -50.54 -78.22
N SER A 73 3.18 -51.09 -77.45
CA SER A 73 3.77 -52.41 -77.65
C SER A 73 2.72 -53.54 -77.70
N VAL A 74 1.71 -53.48 -76.82
CA VAL A 74 0.60 -54.43 -76.73
C VAL A 74 -0.41 -54.18 -77.85
N GLN A 75 -0.70 -52.91 -78.18
CA GLN A 75 -1.58 -52.56 -79.29
C GLN A 75 -1.06 -53.11 -80.63
N HIS A 76 0.26 -53.07 -80.87
CA HIS A 76 0.85 -53.68 -82.06
C HIS A 76 0.65 -55.20 -82.13
N VAL A 77 0.90 -55.93 -81.04
CA VAL A 77 0.69 -57.40 -81.00
C VAL A 77 -0.79 -57.76 -81.22
N VAL A 78 -1.70 -57.02 -80.58
CA VAL A 78 -3.15 -57.17 -80.74
C VAL A 78 -3.58 -56.88 -82.19
N MET A 79 -3.00 -55.87 -82.83
CA MET A 79 -3.29 -55.54 -84.23
C MET A 79 -2.82 -56.64 -85.19
N THR A 80 -1.60 -57.16 -85.04
CA THR A 80 -1.08 -58.28 -85.86
C THR A 80 -1.95 -59.52 -85.71
N ALA A 81 -2.34 -59.87 -84.47
CA ALA A 81 -3.20 -61.01 -84.20
C ALA A 81 -4.60 -60.90 -84.86
N ILE A 82 -5.11 -59.68 -85.06
CA ILE A 82 -6.35 -59.41 -85.81
C ILE A 82 -6.14 -59.52 -87.33
N GLN A 83 -4.98 -59.12 -87.85
CA GLN A 83 -4.65 -59.17 -89.28
C GLN A 83 -4.39 -60.60 -89.79
N GLU A 84 -3.76 -61.46 -88.98
CA GLU A 84 -3.52 -62.87 -89.32
C GLU A 84 -4.82 -63.66 -89.58
N LEU A 85 -5.93 -63.26 -88.98
CA LEU A 85 -7.26 -63.84 -89.17
C LEU A 85 -7.93 -63.48 -90.52
N MET A 86 -7.17 -63.02 -91.54
CA MET A 86 -7.73 -62.34 -92.74
C MET A 86 -7.05 -62.61 -94.12
N ILE A 87 -6.18 -63.62 -94.33
CA ILE A 87 -5.33 -63.77 -95.56
C ILE A 87 -5.38 -65.20 -96.20
N LYS A 88 -5.16 -65.33 -97.54
CA LYS A 88 -5.03 -66.60 -98.33
C LYS A 88 -4.09 -66.47 -99.56
N GLU A 89 -3.40 -67.55 -100.02
CA GLU A 89 -3.10 -67.99 -101.44
C GLU A 89 -1.89 -69.02 -101.64
N PRO A 90 -1.71 -69.72 -102.82
CA PRO A 90 -0.82 -70.93 -102.99
C PRO A 90 0.03 -71.14 -104.32
N VAL A 91 0.72 -72.31 -104.50
CA VAL A 91 1.17 -73.07 -105.76
C VAL A 91 2.68 -73.09 -106.27
N THR A 92 3.20 -74.24 -106.78
CA THR A 92 4.46 -74.50 -107.59
C THR A 92 4.45 -75.83 -108.44
N LEU A 93 5.30 -76.06 -109.50
CA LEU A 93 5.42 -77.37 -110.27
C LEU A 93 6.59 -77.60 -111.31
N PHE A 94 7.17 -78.84 -111.40
CA PHE A 94 7.80 -79.69 -112.53
C PHE A 94 8.77 -79.13 -113.64
N GLY A 95 9.46 -79.89 -114.56
CA GLY A 95 9.67 -81.35 -114.88
C GLY A 95 10.36 -81.60 -116.29
N ALA A 96 10.78 -82.84 -116.72
CA ALA A 96 11.49 -83.11 -118.03
C ALA A 96 11.43 -84.59 -118.62
N GLY A 97 11.75 -84.82 -119.93
CA GLY A 97 11.77 -86.16 -120.65
C GLY A 97 12.22 -86.18 -122.16
N LEU A 98 12.37 -87.36 -122.85
CA LEU A 98 13.18 -87.58 -124.11
C LEU A 98 12.65 -88.54 -125.24
N SER A 99 13.28 -88.47 -126.47
CA SER A 99 13.35 -89.45 -127.63
C SER A 99 12.23 -89.43 -128.74
N GLY A 100 12.37 -89.88 -130.02
CA GLY A 100 13.49 -90.34 -130.92
C GLY A 100 13.03 -91.08 -132.24
N ASN A 101 13.78 -91.04 -133.38
CA ASN A 101 13.52 -91.70 -134.72
C ASN A 101 14.77 -91.67 -135.67
N LEU A 102 14.85 -92.36 -136.84
CA LEU A 102 16.13 -92.78 -137.49
C LEU A 102 16.77 -91.92 -138.61
N GLU A 103 16.07 -91.23 -139.52
CA GLU A 103 16.72 -90.14 -140.30
C GLU A 103 16.93 -88.92 -139.38
N GLN A 104 15.98 -88.75 -138.47
CA GLN A 104 16.17 -88.10 -137.18
C GLN A 104 17.24 -88.78 -136.29
N GLN A 105 17.96 -89.85 -136.64
CA GLN A 105 19.15 -90.34 -135.91
C GLN A 105 20.44 -89.99 -136.66
N LEU A 106 20.44 -89.72 -137.96
CA LEU A 106 21.57 -88.97 -138.53
C LEU A 106 21.48 -87.51 -138.10
N LYS A 107 20.25 -86.96 -138.10
CA LYS A 107 20.00 -85.62 -137.56
C LYS A 107 20.18 -85.58 -136.05
N LYS A 108 19.62 -86.52 -135.26
CA LYS A 108 19.97 -86.64 -133.83
C LYS A 108 21.40 -87.07 -133.59
N ALA A 109 22.14 -87.75 -134.47
CA ALA A 109 23.57 -87.99 -134.22
C ALA A 109 24.40 -86.71 -134.42
N LEU A 110 23.96 -85.79 -135.28
CA LEU A 110 24.57 -84.47 -135.45
C LEU A 110 24.10 -83.48 -134.38
N GLU A 111 22.82 -83.51 -134.00
CA GLU A 111 22.28 -82.75 -132.88
C GLU A 111 22.91 -83.29 -131.57
N GLU A 112 22.98 -84.60 -131.33
CA GLU A 112 23.71 -85.25 -130.21
C GLU A 112 25.22 -84.99 -130.25
N LEU A 113 25.87 -84.84 -131.42
CA LEU A 113 27.28 -84.39 -131.49
C LEU A 113 27.43 -82.93 -131.10
N SER A 114 26.47 -82.08 -131.52
CA SER A 114 26.41 -80.67 -131.12
C SER A 114 26.10 -80.52 -129.63
N ASP A 115 25.19 -81.35 -129.11
CA ASP A 115 24.80 -81.42 -127.71
C ASP A 115 25.99 -81.93 -126.89
N LEU A 116 26.61 -83.06 -127.24
CA LEU A 116 27.83 -83.57 -126.60
C LEU A 116 29.00 -82.58 -126.70
N GLN A 117 29.11 -81.80 -127.78
CA GLN A 117 30.11 -80.74 -127.86
C GLN A 117 29.75 -79.57 -126.92
N SER A 118 28.47 -79.18 -126.83
CA SER A 118 28.01 -78.18 -125.86
C SER A 118 28.12 -78.66 -124.41
N GLU A 119 27.91 -79.94 -124.13
CA GLU A 119 28.11 -80.58 -122.83
C GLU A 119 29.60 -80.63 -122.49
N LYS A 120 30.46 -80.93 -123.46
CA LYS A 120 31.92 -80.86 -123.31
C LYS A 120 32.39 -79.42 -123.04
N GLU A 121 31.82 -78.43 -123.73
CA GLU A 121 32.15 -77.02 -123.52
C GLU A 121 31.61 -76.50 -122.18
N ALA A 122 30.41 -76.92 -121.77
CA ALA A 122 29.83 -76.64 -120.44
C ALA A 122 30.58 -77.37 -119.31
N LEU A 123 31.05 -78.60 -119.53
CA LEU A 123 31.92 -79.33 -118.60
C LEU A 123 33.30 -78.67 -118.51
N ALA A 124 33.86 -78.16 -119.62
CA ALA A 124 35.11 -77.40 -119.61
C ALA A 124 34.96 -76.08 -118.85
N GLN A 125 33.86 -75.35 -119.08
CA GLN A 125 33.50 -74.15 -118.30
C GLN A 125 33.34 -74.50 -116.82
N ARG A 126 32.60 -75.56 -116.48
CA ARG A 126 32.42 -76.01 -115.09
C ARG A 126 33.72 -76.46 -114.42
N CYS A 127 34.65 -77.08 -115.16
CA CYS A 127 35.99 -77.36 -114.65
C CYS A 127 36.75 -76.06 -114.38
N GLN A 128 36.72 -75.09 -115.29
CA GLN A 128 37.35 -73.78 -115.09
C GLN A 128 36.72 -72.99 -113.93
N GLU A 129 35.42 -73.07 -113.73
CA GLU A 129 34.70 -72.52 -112.57
C GLU A 129 35.12 -73.19 -111.26
N LEU A 130 35.29 -74.53 -111.26
CA LEU A 130 35.76 -75.28 -110.10
C LEU A 130 37.23 -75.01 -109.80
N ASP A 131 38.10 -74.91 -110.80
CA ASP A 131 39.51 -74.53 -110.64
C ASP A 131 39.61 -73.09 -110.07
N MET A 132 38.75 -72.17 -110.53
CA MET A 132 38.66 -70.81 -110.00
C MET A 132 38.12 -70.78 -108.56
N GLN A 133 37.12 -71.59 -108.22
CA GLN A 133 36.63 -71.75 -106.84
C GLN A 133 37.72 -72.34 -105.92
N VAL A 134 38.47 -73.34 -106.39
CA VAL A 134 39.60 -73.92 -105.65
C VAL A 134 40.71 -72.89 -105.43
N ALA A 135 41.01 -72.05 -106.42
CA ALA A 135 41.97 -70.96 -106.26
C ALA A 135 41.53 -69.93 -105.20
N VAL A 136 40.27 -69.48 -105.24
CA VAL A 136 39.71 -68.56 -104.23
C VAL A 136 39.72 -69.18 -102.84
N LEU A 137 39.26 -70.43 -102.69
CA LEU A 137 39.27 -71.13 -101.40
C LEU A 137 40.69 -71.36 -100.85
N GLN A 138 41.70 -71.49 -101.73
CA GLN A 138 43.10 -71.55 -101.32
C GLN A 138 43.63 -70.19 -100.86
N GLU A 139 43.22 -69.09 -101.50
CA GLU A 139 43.55 -67.72 -101.07
C GLU A 139 42.91 -67.41 -99.71
N GLU A 140 41.60 -67.63 -99.55
CA GLU A 140 40.86 -67.47 -98.28
C GLU A 140 41.49 -68.30 -97.15
N ARG A 141 41.80 -69.58 -97.41
CA ARG A 141 42.47 -70.47 -96.44
C ARG A 141 43.84 -69.94 -96.02
N ASN A 142 44.58 -69.30 -96.92
CA ASN A 142 45.89 -68.72 -96.60
C ASN A 142 45.75 -67.39 -95.84
N SER A 143 44.73 -66.58 -96.14
CA SER A 143 44.39 -65.37 -95.38
C SER A 143 43.97 -65.67 -93.95
N LEU A 144 43.10 -66.67 -93.76
CA LEU A 144 42.65 -67.11 -92.43
C LEU A 144 43.77 -67.69 -91.56
N LEU A 145 44.77 -68.34 -92.17
CA LEU A 145 45.97 -68.78 -91.45
C LEU A 145 46.81 -67.58 -90.98
N ALA A 146 47.04 -66.59 -91.84
CA ALA A 146 47.79 -65.39 -91.46
C ALA A 146 47.10 -64.58 -90.33
N GLU A 147 45.76 -64.54 -90.30
CA GLU A 147 45.01 -63.97 -89.17
C GLU A 147 45.16 -64.81 -87.90
N ASN A 148 45.14 -66.14 -88.01
CA ASN A 148 45.31 -67.05 -86.87
C ASN A 148 46.70 -66.94 -86.24
N ASP A 149 47.75 -66.82 -87.06
CA ASP A 149 49.12 -66.59 -86.62
C ASP A 149 49.22 -65.26 -85.84
N VAL A 150 48.63 -64.17 -86.36
CA VAL A 150 48.61 -62.85 -85.70
C VAL A 150 47.83 -62.86 -84.38
N LEU A 151 46.71 -63.58 -84.30
CA LEU A 151 45.96 -63.73 -83.05
C LEU A 151 46.73 -64.58 -82.03
N THR A 152 47.44 -65.62 -82.49
CA THR A 152 48.30 -66.46 -81.64
C THR A 152 49.46 -65.64 -81.07
N ASP A 153 50.17 -64.87 -81.91
CA ASP A 153 51.23 -63.95 -81.46
C ASP A 153 50.72 -62.90 -80.48
N ARG A 154 49.49 -62.41 -80.64
CA ARG A 154 48.87 -61.47 -79.70
C ARG A 154 48.51 -62.11 -78.35
N THR A 155 48.12 -63.38 -78.33
CA THR A 155 47.91 -64.15 -77.10
C THR A 155 49.23 -64.42 -76.39
N ASN A 156 50.26 -64.89 -77.12
CA ASN A 156 51.61 -65.09 -76.57
C ASN A 156 52.19 -63.80 -75.96
N GLN A 157 51.90 -62.64 -76.56
CA GLN A 157 52.27 -61.33 -76.01
C GLN A 157 51.53 -60.98 -74.71
N LEU A 158 50.30 -61.47 -74.50
CA LEU A 158 49.56 -61.28 -73.25
C LEU A 158 50.13 -62.16 -72.14
N ASP A 159 50.41 -63.44 -72.41
CA ASP A 159 51.07 -64.36 -71.47
C ASP A 159 52.46 -63.84 -71.01
N THR A 160 53.12 -63.04 -71.87
CA THR A 160 54.40 -62.38 -71.57
C THR A 160 54.30 -61.31 -70.47
N PHE A 161 53.11 -60.80 -70.14
CA PHE A 161 52.91 -59.87 -69.01
C PHE A 161 52.72 -60.57 -67.66
N ASP A 162 52.30 -61.84 -67.64
CA ASP A 162 52.21 -62.62 -66.39
C ASP A 162 53.59 -63.14 -65.93
N ASP A 163 54.56 -63.30 -66.86
CA ASP A 163 55.93 -63.67 -66.49
C ASP A 163 56.73 -62.48 -65.91
N LEU A 164 56.81 -62.46 -64.58
CA LEU A 164 57.65 -61.59 -63.75
C LEU A 164 59.16 -61.70 -64.07
N SER A 165 59.62 -62.71 -64.81
CA SER A 165 61.00 -62.74 -65.30
C SER A 165 61.27 -61.62 -66.30
N THR A 166 60.27 -61.22 -67.10
CA THR A 166 60.42 -60.27 -68.22
C THR A 166 60.40 -58.81 -67.79
N PRO A 167 60.98 -57.88 -68.57
CA PRO A 167 60.85 -56.45 -68.32
C PRO A 167 59.40 -55.94 -68.42
N SER A 168 58.57 -56.58 -69.24
CA SER A 168 57.18 -56.20 -69.47
C SER A 168 56.29 -56.58 -68.29
N GLY A 169 56.37 -57.83 -67.82
CA GLY A 169 55.57 -58.30 -66.69
C GLY A 169 55.90 -57.59 -65.38
N ARG A 170 57.18 -57.28 -65.13
CA ARG A 170 57.56 -56.41 -63.99
C ARG A 170 56.94 -55.01 -64.07
N LYS A 171 56.86 -54.44 -65.27
CA LYS A 171 56.25 -53.11 -65.49
C LYS A 171 54.74 -53.16 -65.28
N TYR A 172 54.09 -54.23 -65.73
CA TYR A 172 52.66 -54.48 -65.51
C TYR A 172 52.34 -54.67 -64.03
N SER A 173 53.05 -55.56 -63.34
CA SER A 173 52.93 -55.78 -61.89
C SER A 173 53.17 -54.48 -61.09
N GLN A 174 54.17 -53.67 -61.47
CA GLN A 174 54.42 -52.38 -60.82
C GLN A 174 53.28 -51.36 -61.05
N LEU A 175 52.69 -51.32 -62.26
CA LEU A 175 51.53 -50.49 -62.56
C LEU A 175 50.27 -50.97 -61.83
N GLN A 176 50.08 -52.28 -61.71
CA GLN A 176 48.98 -52.87 -60.95
C GLN A 176 49.10 -52.52 -59.45
N GLN A 177 50.29 -52.69 -58.85
CA GLN A 177 50.51 -52.31 -57.45
C GLN A 177 50.33 -50.80 -57.20
N GLN A 178 50.66 -49.96 -58.20
CA GLN A 178 50.34 -48.52 -58.15
C GLN A 178 48.83 -48.26 -58.23
N LEU A 179 48.09 -49.02 -59.04
CA LEU A 179 46.64 -48.90 -59.18
C LEU A 179 45.90 -49.36 -57.91
N GLU A 180 46.33 -50.48 -57.31
CA GLU A 180 45.85 -50.97 -56.01
C GLU A 180 46.13 -49.95 -54.88
N SER A 181 47.36 -49.42 -54.80
CA SER A 181 47.73 -48.36 -53.83
C SER A 181 46.89 -47.08 -54.01
N LEU A 182 46.65 -46.66 -55.26
CA LEU A 182 45.78 -45.52 -55.55
C LEU A 182 44.30 -45.79 -55.22
N GLN A 183 43.84 -47.04 -55.28
CA GLN A 183 42.50 -47.40 -54.80
C GLN A 183 42.41 -47.35 -53.27
N GLU A 184 43.40 -47.90 -52.55
CA GLU A 184 43.46 -47.82 -51.08
C GLU A 184 43.49 -46.37 -50.59
N ASP A 185 44.35 -45.51 -51.16
CA ASP A 185 44.41 -44.09 -50.82
C ASP A 185 43.09 -43.36 -51.19
N ASN A 186 42.41 -43.74 -52.29
CA ASN A 186 41.12 -43.15 -52.65
C ASN A 186 40.03 -43.54 -51.64
N PHE A 187 39.87 -44.82 -51.28
CA PHE A 187 38.94 -45.24 -50.23
C PHE A 187 39.22 -44.55 -48.88
N ARG A 188 40.49 -44.35 -48.55
CA ARG A 188 40.91 -43.65 -47.33
C ARG A 188 40.59 -42.15 -47.36
N LEU A 189 40.77 -41.49 -48.51
CA LEU A 189 40.38 -40.09 -48.71
C LEU A 189 38.86 -39.93 -48.72
N GLU A 190 38.12 -40.87 -49.29
CA GLU A 190 36.66 -40.90 -49.33
C GLU A 190 36.07 -41.02 -47.90
N ALA A 191 36.61 -41.94 -47.09
CA ALA A 191 36.24 -42.07 -45.68
C ALA A 191 36.55 -40.80 -44.88
N ALA A 192 37.76 -40.23 -45.03
CA ALA A 192 38.13 -38.99 -44.36
C ALA A 192 37.25 -37.79 -44.79
N LYS A 193 36.84 -37.73 -46.06
CA LYS A 193 35.89 -36.74 -46.59
C LYS A 193 34.51 -36.86 -45.91
N ASP A 194 34.02 -38.07 -45.68
CA ASP A 194 32.76 -38.28 -44.95
C ASP A 194 32.88 -38.00 -43.44
N ASP A 195 34.01 -38.34 -42.80
CA ASP A 195 34.30 -37.93 -41.41
C ASP A 195 34.29 -36.40 -41.27
N TYR A 196 34.96 -35.67 -42.18
CA TYR A 196 34.95 -34.21 -42.18
C TYR A 196 33.56 -33.64 -42.47
N ARG A 197 32.78 -34.26 -43.37
CA ARG A 197 31.39 -33.85 -43.64
C ARG A 197 30.53 -33.96 -42.38
N ILE A 198 30.59 -35.09 -41.68
CA ILE A 198 29.86 -35.32 -40.41
C ILE A 198 30.32 -34.31 -39.35
N HIS A 199 31.61 -33.98 -39.29
CA HIS A 199 32.11 -32.97 -38.36
C HIS A 199 31.61 -31.55 -38.69
N CYS A 200 31.53 -31.17 -39.96
CA CYS A 200 30.91 -29.92 -40.39
C CYS A 200 29.41 -29.85 -40.04
N GLU A 201 28.65 -30.90 -40.37
CA GLU A 201 27.21 -30.99 -40.03
C GLU A 201 26.97 -30.88 -38.51
N GLU A 202 27.90 -31.38 -37.69
CA GLU A 202 27.84 -31.28 -36.23
C GLU A 202 28.23 -29.88 -35.71
N LEU A 203 29.24 -29.24 -36.29
CA LEU A 203 29.60 -27.85 -35.96
C LEU A 203 28.49 -26.86 -36.38
N GLU A 204 27.79 -27.12 -37.49
CA GLU A 204 26.64 -26.32 -37.94
C GLU A 204 25.47 -26.40 -36.95
N LYS A 205 25.14 -27.59 -36.44
CA LYS A 205 24.14 -27.74 -35.35
C LYS A 205 24.53 -26.95 -34.11
N GLN A 206 25.78 -27.09 -33.65
CA GLN A 206 26.27 -26.39 -32.46
C GLN A 206 26.27 -24.87 -32.65
N LEU A 207 26.53 -24.38 -33.86
CA LEU A 207 26.42 -22.96 -34.20
C LEU A 207 24.95 -22.48 -34.13
N ILE A 208 24.00 -23.25 -34.66
CA ILE A 208 22.55 -22.96 -34.58
C ILE A 208 22.05 -23.00 -33.13
N GLU A 209 22.46 -23.98 -32.33
CA GLU A 209 22.12 -24.04 -30.89
C GLU A 209 22.68 -22.84 -30.11
N LEU A 210 23.90 -22.40 -30.43
CA LEU A 210 24.50 -21.20 -29.84
C LEU A 210 23.82 -19.90 -30.32
N GLN A 211 23.31 -19.84 -31.55
CA GLN A 211 22.49 -18.73 -32.04
C GLN A 211 21.17 -18.63 -31.29
N HIS A 212 20.37 -19.71 -31.23
CA HIS A 212 19.12 -19.73 -30.46
C HIS A 212 19.34 -19.37 -28.99
N ARG A 213 20.41 -19.87 -28.36
CA ARG A 213 20.77 -19.51 -26.99
C ARG A 213 21.17 -18.03 -26.83
N ASN A 214 21.66 -17.38 -27.88
CA ASN A 214 21.96 -15.95 -27.90
C ASN A 214 20.68 -15.12 -28.04
N ASP A 215 19.76 -15.56 -28.91
CA ASP A 215 18.44 -14.94 -29.10
C ASP A 215 17.62 -15.00 -27.79
N ASP A 216 17.57 -16.17 -27.13
CA ASP A 216 16.94 -16.36 -25.82
C ASP A 216 17.51 -15.40 -24.75
N LEU A 217 18.84 -15.31 -24.65
CA LEU A 217 19.51 -14.42 -23.71
C LEU A 217 19.31 -12.94 -24.04
N THR A 218 19.16 -12.60 -25.32
CA THR A 218 18.87 -11.23 -25.78
C THR A 218 17.43 -10.84 -25.45
N SER A 219 16.47 -11.74 -25.71
CA SER A 219 15.06 -11.56 -25.33
C SER A 219 14.91 -11.38 -23.81
N LEU A 220 15.54 -12.24 -22.99
CA LEU A 220 15.52 -12.11 -21.53
C LEU A 220 16.17 -10.80 -21.05
N ALA A 221 17.20 -10.31 -21.75
CA ALA A 221 17.82 -9.02 -21.46
C ALA A 221 16.92 -7.82 -21.85
N GLU A 222 16.03 -7.98 -22.83
CA GLU A 222 15.03 -6.98 -23.21
C GLU A 222 13.84 -6.97 -22.25
N GLU A 223 13.32 -8.13 -21.85
CA GLU A 223 12.33 -8.25 -20.76
C GLU A 223 12.85 -7.62 -19.46
N SER A 224 14.11 -7.88 -19.10
CA SER A 224 14.76 -7.31 -17.92
C SER A 224 14.91 -5.77 -17.98
N ARG A 225 15.03 -5.19 -19.19
CA ARG A 225 14.98 -3.73 -19.37
C ARG A 225 13.55 -3.21 -19.22
N ALA A 226 12.57 -3.84 -19.88
CA ALA A 226 11.17 -3.43 -19.81
C ALA A 226 10.64 -3.44 -18.36
N LEU A 227 10.90 -4.52 -17.61
CA LEU A 227 10.55 -4.63 -16.19
C LEU A 227 11.25 -3.58 -15.32
N LYS A 228 12.46 -3.15 -15.68
CA LYS A 228 13.16 -2.07 -14.98
C LYS A 228 12.52 -0.71 -15.28
N ASP A 229 12.17 -0.44 -16.53
CA ASP A 229 11.49 0.80 -16.92
C ASP A 229 10.10 0.89 -16.27
N GLU A 230 9.36 -0.22 -16.17
CA GLU A 230 8.12 -0.31 -15.38
C GLU A 230 8.35 -0.02 -13.89
N LEU A 231 9.40 -0.58 -13.27
CA LEU A 231 9.76 -0.28 -11.88
C LEU A 231 10.13 1.19 -11.67
N ASP A 232 10.80 1.83 -12.62
CA ASP A 232 11.12 3.26 -12.55
C ASP A 232 9.89 4.15 -12.79
N VAL A 233 8.91 3.74 -13.62
CA VAL A 233 7.58 4.37 -13.69
C VAL A 233 6.82 4.23 -12.37
N LEU A 234 6.83 3.04 -11.75
CA LEU A 234 6.18 2.78 -10.47
C LEU A 234 6.81 3.57 -9.31
N ARG A 235 8.14 3.77 -9.30
CA ARG A 235 8.84 4.68 -8.37
C ARG A 235 8.35 6.12 -8.51
N ASN A 236 8.33 6.65 -9.74
CA ASN A 236 7.81 8.00 -10.00
C ASN A 236 6.32 8.15 -9.58
N CYS A 237 5.51 7.11 -9.74
CA CYS A 237 4.13 7.08 -9.24
C CYS A 237 4.07 7.07 -7.71
N SER A 238 4.93 6.29 -7.04
CA SER A 238 5.04 6.23 -5.57
C SER A 238 5.44 7.59 -4.98
N ASP A 239 6.47 8.25 -5.53
CA ASP A 239 6.92 9.57 -5.06
C ASP A 239 5.82 10.64 -5.25
N ARG A 240 5.06 10.55 -6.35
CA ARG A 240 3.87 11.39 -6.58
C ARG A 240 2.76 11.11 -5.56
N VAL A 241 2.54 9.87 -5.14
CA VAL A 241 1.59 9.52 -4.07
C VAL A 241 2.04 10.13 -2.74
N VAL A 242 3.30 9.97 -2.34
CA VAL A 242 3.85 10.57 -1.11
C VAL A 242 3.68 12.09 -1.08
N MET A 243 3.91 12.77 -2.21
CA MET A 243 3.67 14.22 -2.34
C MET A 243 2.19 14.60 -2.22
N LEU A 244 1.29 13.78 -2.76
CA LEU A 244 -0.16 13.98 -2.62
C LEU A 244 -0.63 13.74 -1.18
N GLU A 245 -0.17 12.67 -0.52
CA GLU A 245 -0.46 12.38 0.89
C GLU A 245 0.02 13.51 1.81
N ALA A 246 1.24 14.01 1.61
CA ALA A 246 1.75 15.18 2.32
C ALA A 246 0.86 16.41 2.11
N SER A 247 0.37 16.64 0.89
CA SER A 247 -0.56 17.75 0.61
C SER A 247 -1.88 17.58 1.35
N VAL A 248 -2.49 16.39 1.32
CA VAL A 248 -3.72 16.03 2.04
C VAL A 248 -3.55 16.25 3.54
N GLU A 249 -2.39 15.88 4.11
CA GLU A 249 -2.09 16.09 5.52
C GLU A 249 -1.90 17.58 5.89
N THR A 250 -1.52 18.46 4.94
CA THR A 250 -1.60 19.92 5.18
C THR A 250 -3.04 20.43 5.12
N TYR A 251 -3.90 19.86 4.28
CA TYR A 251 -5.31 20.26 4.18
C TYR A 251 -6.13 19.81 5.39
N LYS A 252 -5.88 18.60 5.94
CA LYS A 252 -6.47 18.16 7.22
C LYS A 252 -6.18 19.15 8.34
N ARG A 253 -4.90 19.48 8.58
CA ARG A 253 -4.48 20.44 9.62
C ARG A 253 -5.10 21.83 9.45
N LYS A 254 -5.22 22.32 8.21
CA LYS A 254 -5.96 23.57 7.92
C LYS A 254 -7.44 23.46 8.27
N LEU A 255 -8.08 22.32 8.00
CA LEU A 255 -9.49 22.08 8.31
C LEU A 255 -9.73 21.92 9.82
N GLU A 256 -8.81 21.30 10.55
CA GLU A 256 -8.78 21.26 12.02
C GLU A 256 -8.69 22.68 12.61
N SER A 257 -7.74 23.49 12.13
CA SER A 257 -7.60 24.90 12.55
C SER A 257 -8.85 25.75 12.23
N LEU A 258 -9.54 25.49 11.11
CA LEU A 258 -10.83 26.11 10.81
C LEU A 258 -11.95 25.61 11.75
N GLY A 259 -11.89 24.38 12.23
CA GLY A 259 -12.74 23.85 13.29
C GLY A 259 -12.50 24.55 14.63
N ASP A 260 -11.23 24.78 14.98
CA ASP A 260 -10.83 25.51 16.20
C ASP A 260 -11.29 26.96 16.15
N LEU A 261 -11.06 27.66 15.04
CA LEU A 261 -11.53 29.03 14.84
C LEU A 261 -13.07 29.13 14.91
N LYS A 262 -13.81 28.15 14.38
CA LYS A 262 -15.28 28.09 14.51
C LYS A 262 -15.74 27.89 15.96
N ARG A 263 -15.00 27.14 16.78
CA ARG A 263 -15.32 26.99 18.22
C ARG A 263 -14.97 28.26 19.00
N GLN A 264 -13.88 28.94 18.66
CA GLN A 264 -13.54 30.26 19.23
C GLN A 264 -14.59 31.32 18.87
N MET A 265 -15.07 31.33 17.61
CA MET A 265 -16.15 32.23 17.17
C MET A 265 -17.43 32.02 17.98
N LYS A 266 -17.89 30.78 18.14
CA LYS A 266 -19.06 30.46 18.98
C LYS A 266 -18.89 30.90 20.43
N LEU A 267 -17.72 30.63 21.03
CA LEU A 267 -17.44 31.05 22.41
C LEU A 267 -17.46 32.59 22.54
N LEU A 268 -17.04 33.34 21.52
CA LEU A 268 -17.16 34.80 21.50
C LEU A 268 -18.61 35.26 21.30
N GLU A 269 -19.41 34.57 20.49
CA GLU A 269 -20.86 34.83 20.33
C GLU A 269 -21.62 34.58 21.65
N GLU A 270 -21.34 33.48 22.34
CA GLU A 270 -21.90 33.10 23.64
C GLU A 270 -21.51 34.11 24.75
N ASN A 271 -20.23 34.54 24.77
CA ASN A 271 -19.77 35.58 25.69
C ASN A 271 -20.42 36.95 25.40
N ASN A 272 -20.55 37.34 24.13
CA ASN A 272 -21.23 38.58 23.74
C ASN A 272 -22.72 38.57 24.09
N MET A 273 -23.40 37.42 23.92
CA MET A 273 -24.78 37.22 24.38
C MET A 273 -24.89 37.41 25.90
N THR A 274 -23.95 36.83 26.66
CA THR A 274 -23.87 36.97 28.12
C THR A 274 -23.63 38.43 28.54
N TYR A 275 -22.70 39.14 27.89
CA TYR A 275 -22.48 40.58 28.15
C TYR A 275 -23.71 41.43 27.83
N MET A 276 -24.44 41.11 26.75
CA MET A 276 -25.67 41.81 26.40
C MET A 276 -26.77 41.57 27.43
N GLN A 277 -26.97 40.32 27.88
CA GLN A 277 -27.93 39.98 28.95
C GLN A 277 -27.59 40.70 30.27
N ASN A 278 -26.32 40.67 30.69
CA ASN A 278 -25.85 41.39 31.88
C ASN A 278 -26.06 42.91 31.75
N THR A 279 -25.85 43.49 30.56
CA THR A 279 -26.10 44.91 30.30
C THR A 279 -27.57 45.27 30.45
N VAL A 280 -28.50 44.44 29.92
CA VAL A 280 -29.95 44.63 30.08
C VAL A 280 -30.36 44.51 31.55
N SER A 281 -29.82 43.55 32.30
CA SER A 281 -30.10 43.40 33.73
C SER A 281 -29.65 44.63 34.53
N LEU A 282 -28.44 45.14 34.27
CA LEU A 282 -27.91 46.35 34.91
C LEU A 282 -28.71 47.61 34.52
N GLU A 283 -29.19 47.69 33.28
CA GLU A 283 -30.12 48.74 32.85
C GLU A 283 -31.47 48.68 33.60
N GLU A 284 -32.01 47.49 33.85
CA GLU A 284 -33.22 47.32 34.65
C GLU A 284 -33.01 47.68 36.12
N GLU A 285 -31.90 47.26 36.73
CA GLU A 285 -31.52 47.67 38.08
C GLU A 285 -31.35 49.19 38.17
N LEU A 286 -30.74 49.81 37.17
CA LEU A 286 -30.63 51.27 37.08
C LEU A 286 -31.99 51.95 36.93
N ARG A 287 -32.94 51.38 36.18
CA ARG A 287 -34.34 51.87 36.13
C ARG A 287 -35.03 51.74 37.50
N LYS A 288 -34.90 50.60 38.18
CA LYS A 288 -35.45 50.33 39.52
C LYS A 288 -34.86 51.31 40.56
N ALA A 289 -33.54 51.51 40.56
CA ALA A 289 -32.84 52.45 41.43
C ALA A 289 -33.23 53.91 41.18
N ASN A 290 -33.38 54.34 39.93
CA ASN A 290 -33.86 55.69 39.60
C ASN A 290 -35.32 55.92 40.02
N ALA A 291 -36.19 54.91 39.90
CA ALA A 291 -37.56 54.98 40.41
C ALA A 291 -37.60 55.12 41.94
N ALA A 292 -36.81 54.32 42.66
CA ALA A 292 -36.67 54.43 44.12
C ALA A 292 -36.10 55.80 44.55
N ARG A 293 -35.12 56.34 43.80
CA ARG A 293 -34.57 57.69 44.03
C ARG A 293 -35.60 58.79 43.79
N ALA A 294 -36.47 58.65 42.78
CA ALA A 294 -37.57 59.58 42.54
C ALA A 294 -38.59 59.56 43.70
N GLN A 295 -38.93 58.37 44.20
CA GLN A 295 -39.77 58.23 45.40
C GLN A 295 -39.11 58.87 46.63
N LEU A 296 -37.82 58.63 46.88
CA LEU A 296 -37.08 59.25 47.99
C LEU A 296 -37.12 60.79 47.92
N GLU A 297 -36.96 61.38 46.74
CA GLU A 297 -37.11 62.84 46.57
C GLU A 297 -38.57 63.33 46.70
N THR A 298 -39.60 62.49 46.52
CA THR A 298 -40.98 62.86 46.90
C THR A 298 -41.19 62.82 48.41
N TYR A 299 -40.75 61.77 49.11
CA TYR A 299 -40.81 61.68 50.56
C TYR A 299 -40.01 62.82 51.24
N LYS A 300 -38.82 63.14 50.73
CA LYS A 300 -38.01 64.27 51.20
C LYS A 300 -38.72 65.62 51.07
N ARG A 301 -39.46 65.85 49.98
CA ARG A 301 -40.33 67.04 49.84
C ARG A 301 -41.52 67.01 50.82
N GLN A 302 -42.14 65.85 51.05
CA GLN A 302 -43.21 65.71 52.05
C GLN A 302 -42.69 66.01 53.46
N VAL A 303 -41.52 65.49 53.84
CA VAL A 303 -40.86 65.78 55.13
C VAL A 303 -40.56 67.28 55.27
N GLN A 304 -40.05 67.94 54.21
CA GLN A 304 -39.85 69.40 54.22
C GLN A 304 -41.17 70.18 54.37
N GLN A 305 -42.26 69.75 53.73
CA GLN A 305 -43.57 70.36 53.89
C GLN A 305 -44.15 70.14 55.30
N LEU A 306 -44.00 68.94 55.88
CA LEU A 306 -44.41 68.63 57.25
C LEU A 306 -43.59 69.42 58.28
N HIS A 307 -42.28 69.56 58.08
CA HIS A 307 -41.42 70.38 58.94
C HIS A 307 -41.78 71.88 58.84
N LYS A 308 -42.10 72.39 57.64
CA LYS A 308 -42.62 73.75 57.48
C LYS A 308 -43.94 73.94 58.23
N LYS A 309 -44.92 73.03 58.05
CA LYS A 309 -46.19 73.04 58.79
C LYS A 309 -45.96 73.00 60.30
N LEU A 310 -45.10 72.11 60.80
CA LEU A 310 -44.74 72.03 62.21
C LEU A 310 -44.21 73.37 62.73
N SER A 311 -43.26 73.99 62.01
CA SER A 311 -42.73 75.32 62.40
C SER A 311 -43.78 76.45 62.36
N GLU A 312 -44.80 76.32 61.51
CA GLU A 312 -45.93 77.25 61.47
C GLU A 312 -46.89 77.03 62.64
N GLU A 313 -47.21 75.78 63.00
CA GLU A 313 -48.02 75.47 64.19
C GLU A 313 -47.27 75.83 65.49
N THR A 314 -45.96 75.57 65.59
CA THR A 314 -45.14 76.02 66.72
C THR A 314 -45.21 77.53 66.88
N ARG A 315 -45.00 78.30 65.80
CA ARG A 315 -45.12 79.77 65.85
C ARG A 315 -46.52 80.25 66.25
N ARG A 316 -47.60 79.55 65.86
CA ARG A 316 -48.95 79.85 66.33
C ARG A 316 -49.12 79.54 67.81
N ALA A 317 -48.58 78.42 68.29
CA ALA A 317 -48.58 78.06 69.71
C ALA A 317 -47.78 79.07 70.54
N ASP A 318 -46.60 79.49 70.10
CA ASP A 318 -45.78 80.54 70.73
C ASP A 318 -46.55 81.87 70.81
N THR A 319 -47.25 82.25 69.73
CA THR A 319 -48.08 83.46 69.66
C THR A 319 -49.25 83.39 70.66
N MET A 320 -49.96 82.25 70.67
CA MET A 320 -51.06 82.00 71.60
C MET A 320 -50.59 81.96 73.06
N ALA A 321 -49.41 81.39 73.34
CA ALA A 321 -48.81 81.37 74.67
C ALA A 321 -48.43 82.79 75.14
N PHE A 322 -47.90 83.64 74.24
CA PHE A 322 -47.64 85.05 74.52
C PHE A 322 -48.94 85.84 74.77
N GLU A 323 -49.99 85.61 73.98
CA GLU A 323 -51.30 86.24 74.20
C GLU A 323 -51.97 85.78 75.50
N MET A 324 -51.92 84.48 75.83
CA MET A 324 -52.36 83.92 77.10
C MET A 324 -51.61 84.57 78.27
N LYS A 325 -50.27 84.59 78.24
CA LYS A 325 -49.47 85.24 79.29
C LYS A 325 -49.83 86.73 79.46
N LYS A 326 -50.05 87.44 78.35
CA LYS A 326 -50.47 88.85 78.36
C LYS A 326 -51.90 89.05 78.88
N LEU A 327 -52.76 88.04 78.81
CA LEU A 327 -54.08 88.04 79.45
C LEU A 327 -53.99 87.67 80.94
N GLU A 328 -53.10 86.74 81.31
CA GLU A 328 -52.78 86.39 82.70
C GLU A 328 -52.19 87.59 83.46
N GLU A 329 -51.18 88.27 82.89
CA GLU A 329 -50.59 89.50 83.45
C GLU A 329 -51.66 90.59 83.68
N LYS A 330 -52.58 90.78 82.72
CA LYS A 330 -53.72 91.71 82.88
C LYS A 330 -54.69 91.26 83.97
N HIS A 331 -55.01 89.97 84.02
CA HIS A 331 -55.89 89.41 85.05
C HIS A 331 -55.27 89.59 86.44
N GLU A 332 -53.96 89.38 86.57
CA GLU A 332 -53.20 89.60 87.80
C GLU A 332 -53.21 91.09 88.20
N THR A 333 -53.05 92.04 87.26
CA THR A 333 -53.19 93.48 87.58
C THR A 333 -54.60 93.84 88.04
N VAL A 334 -55.65 93.31 87.41
CA VAL A 334 -57.04 93.55 87.80
C VAL A 334 -57.37 92.88 89.15
N MET A 335 -56.77 91.73 89.45
CA MET A 335 -56.87 91.09 90.76
C MET A 335 -56.17 91.90 91.85
N LYS A 336 -54.97 92.43 91.59
CA LYS A 336 -54.27 93.36 92.51
C LYS A 336 -55.01 94.69 92.71
N GLU A 337 -55.72 95.18 91.70
CA GLU A 337 -56.61 96.35 91.82
C GLU A 337 -57.86 96.03 92.63
N LYS A 338 -58.51 94.87 92.38
CA LYS A 338 -59.62 94.37 93.19
C LYS A 338 -59.21 94.16 94.66
N GLU A 339 -58.02 93.65 94.92
CA GLU A 339 -57.45 93.50 96.27
C GLU A 339 -57.20 94.85 96.93
N ARG A 340 -56.60 95.83 96.21
CA ARG A 340 -56.51 97.21 96.70
C ARG A 340 -57.87 97.82 97.02
N ILE A 341 -58.87 97.67 96.16
CA ILE A 341 -60.24 98.15 96.40
C ILE A 341 -60.89 97.44 97.60
N ILE A 342 -60.58 96.16 97.84
CA ILE A 342 -61.03 95.43 99.04
C ILE A 342 -60.38 96.00 100.31
N ILE A 343 -59.06 96.26 100.28
CA ILE A 343 -58.30 96.86 101.38
C ILE A 343 -58.74 98.30 101.64
N GLU A 344 -58.90 99.13 100.59
CA GLU A 344 -59.42 100.50 100.70
C GLU A 344 -60.85 100.52 101.25
N ARG A 345 -61.72 99.59 100.81
CA ARG A 345 -63.05 99.40 101.38
C ARG A 345 -63.01 98.97 102.84
N GLU A 346 -62.04 98.15 103.23
CA GLU A 346 -61.90 97.67 104.61
C GLU A 346 -61.29 98.73 105.52
N SER A 347 -60.30 99.49 105.06
CA SER A 347 -59.84 100.72 105.72
C SER A 347 -60.93 101.78 105.80
N LEU A 348 -61.77 101.96 104.76
CA LEU A 348 -62.91 102.89 104.82
C LEU A 348 -64.03 102.39 105.74
N LYS A 349 -64.21 101.08 105.90
CA LYS A 349 -65.10 100.52 106.94
C LYS A 349 -64.52 100.76 108.32
N GLU A 350 -63.24 100.44 108.52
CA GLU A 350 -62.50 100.65 109.76
C GLU A 350 -62.55 102.13 110.15
N ILE A 351 -62.28 103.07 109.25
CA ILE A 351 -62.46 104.51 109.46
C ILE A 351 -63.93 104.89 109.71
N ASN A 352 -64.92 104.20 109.14
CA ASN A 352 -66.33 104.46 109.46
C ASN A 352 -66.72 103.92 110.86
N GLU A 353 -66.10 102.83 111.29
CA GLU A 353 -66.24 102.22 112.61
C GLU A 353 -65.46 103.03 113.65
N GLU A 354 -64.27 103.54 113.34
CA GLU A 354 -63.53 104.55 114.10
C GLU A 354 -64.29 105.88 114.17
N LEU A 355 -64.97 106.33 113.11
CA LEU A 355 -65.82 107.54 113.16
C LEU A 355 -67.08 107.32 114.01
N ARG A 356 -67.64 106.11 114.04
CA ARG A 356 -68.71 105.76 115.00
C ARG A 356 -68.17 105.63 116.42
N CYS A 357 -66.99 105.05 116.58
CA CYS A 357 -66.29 104.94 117.85
C CYS A 357 -65.75 106.29 118.34
N THR A 358 -65.50 107.27 117.46
CA THR A 358 -65.12 108.66 117.81
C THR A 358 -66.32 109.59 117.92
N GLN A 359 -67.49 109.28 117.36
CA GLN A 359 -68.75 109.88 117.81
C GLN A 359 -69.16 109.33 119.18
N ALA A 360 -69.00 108.01 119.41
CA ALA A 360 -69.18 107.41 120.73
C ALA A 360 -68.12 107.91 121.73
N GLN A 361 -66.87 108.13 121.30
CA GLN A 361 -65.83 108.75 122.10
C GLN A 361 -65.93 110.27 122.17
N GLU A 362 -66.59 111.03 121.29
CA GLU A 362 -66.89 112.45 121.58
C GLU A 362 -67.97 112.56 122.67
N LEU A 363 -68.96 111.65 122.61
CA LEU A 363 -69.94 111.43 123.68
C LEU A 363 -69.32 110.91 124.99
N GLN A 364 -68.09 110.36 124.97
CA GLN A 364 -67.40 109.83 126.17
C GLN A 364 -66.13 110.61 126.58
N PHE A 365 -65.46 111.37 125.71
CA PHE A 365 -64.27 112.21 125.96
C PHE A 365 -64.67 113.64 126.35
N SER A 366 -65.98 113.92 126.36
CA SER A 366 -66.55 114.80 127.39
C SER A 366 -66.20 114.33 128.82
N GLN A 367 -65.69 113.10 129.01
CA GLN A 367 -65.05 112.56 130.22
C GLN A 367 -63.68 111.88 129.91
N ALA A 368 -62.61 112.68 129.97
CA ALA A 368 -61.19 112.28 129.99
C ALA A 368 -60.61 111.66 128.69
N GLY A 369 -59.28 111.53 128.64
CA GLY A 369 -58.54 111.02 127.47
C GLY A 369 -57.02 110.99 127.68
N MET A 370 -56.27 111.05 126.56
CA MET A 370 -54.80 111.09 126.40
C MET A 370 -53.99 109.77 126.41
N PHE A 371 -53.79 109.27 125.17
CA PHE A 371 -52.52 108.81 124.58
C PHE A 371 -51.87 107.44 124.91
N ALA A 372 -51.09 106.98 123.92
CA ALA A 372 -50.36 105.71 123.82
C ALA A 372 -49.03 105.93 123.05
N SER A 373 -48.13 104.92 123.01
CA SER A 373 -47.08 104.81 121.97
C SER A 373 -46.42 103.42 121.94
N ASN A 374 -45.71 103.11 120.84
CA ASN A 374 -45.10 101.80 120.51
C ASN A 374 -43.55 101.86 120.47
N SER A 375 -42.84 100.73 120.60
CA SER A 375 -41.47 100.51 120.05
C SER A 375 -40.99 99.03 120.10
N PRO A 376 -39.94 98.63 119.33
CA PRO A 376 -39.68 97.23 118.94
C PRO A 376 -38.40 96.57 119.52
N SER A 377 -38.14 95.31 119.12
CA SER A 377 -36.92 94.49 119.39
C SER A 377 -36.56 93.68 118.12
N HIS A 378 -35.32 93.32 117.73
CA HIS A 378 -34.02 92.97 118.37
C HIS A 378 -33.70 91.45 118.40
N ALA A 379 -32.78 91.00 117.52
CA ALA A 379 -32.03 89.73 117.57
C ALA A 379 -30.88 89.76 116.52
N ASN A 380 -29.70 89.14 116.63
CA ASN A 380 -28.89 88.63 117.76
C ASN A 380 -27.41 88.71 117.30
N LEU A 381 -26.37 88.97 118.11
CA LEU A 381 -26.17 88.89 119.57
C LEU A 381 -26.07 87.45 120.15
N ALA A 382 -25.38 86.54 119.46
CA ALA A 382 -25.18 85.16 119.95
C ALA A 382 -23.82 84.48 119.58
N ALA A 383 -22.83 85.21 119.03
CA ALA A 383 -21.67 84.59 118.34
C ALA A 383 -20.31 84.64 119.06
N GLU A 384 -20.18 85.38 120.18
CA GLU A 384 -18.85 85.74 120.73
C GLU A 384 -18.36 84.87 121.91
N LEU A 385 -19.25 84.24 122.68
CA LEU A 385 -18.94 83.65 124.00
C LEU A 385 -18.28 82.24 124.03
N LEU A 386 -17.50 81.85 123.00
CA LEU A 386 -16.85 80.53 122.91
C LEU A 386 -15.30 80.61 122.94
N PRO A 387 -14.59 79.83 123.80
CA PRO A 387 -13.12 79.81 123.88
C PRO A 387 -12.40 79.30 122.60
N ILE A 388 -11.13 79.68 122.46
CA ILE A 388 -10.38 79.58 121.19
C ILE A 388 -10.05 78.12 120.82
N GLU A 389 -9.68 77.28 121.77
CA GLU A 389 -9.33 75.87 121.55
C GLU A 389 -10.56 75.07 121.08
N TYR A 390 -11.74 75.44 121.61
CA TYR A 390 -13.02 74.91 121.17
C TYR A 390 -13.44 75.48 119.82
N ARG A 391 -13.17 76.76 119.51
CA ARG A 391 -13.34 77.32 118.16
C ARG A 391 -12.47 76.59 117.13
N GLU A 392 -11.19 76.33 117.42
CA GLU A 392 -10.32 75.57 116.53
C GLU A 392 -10.78 74.13 116.33
N LYS A 393 -11.11 73.41 117.42
CA LYS A 393 -11.63 72.04 117.30
C LYS A 393 -12.96 72.00 116.55
N PHE A 394 -13.82 72.99 116.77
CA PHE A 394 -15.06 73.16 116.02
C PHE A 394 -14.80 73.43 114.53
N ILE A 395 -13.88 74.34 114.18
CA ILE A 395 -13.51 74.64 112.78
C ILE A 395 -12.90 73.42 112.08
N ARG A 396 -12.02 72.66 112.76
CA ARG A 396 -11.43 71.43 112.20
C ARG A 396 -12.52 70.36 111.98
N LEU A 397 -13.37 70.11 112.97
CA LEU A 397 -14.50 69.18 112.82
C LEU A 397 -15.53 69.66 111.78
N GLN A 398 -15.75 70.97 111.65
CA GLN A 398 -16.66 71.55 110.66
C GLN A 398 -16.07 71.46 109.25
N HIS A 399 -14.74 71.56 109.10
CA HIS A 399 -14.04 71.32 107.83
C HIS A 399 -14.03 69.83 107.47
N GLU A 400 -13.71 68.95 108.42
CA GLU A 400 -13.76 67.49 108.28
C GLU A 400 -15.17 67.01 107.93
N ASN A 401 -16.20 67.48 108.63
CA ASN A 401 -17.61 67.16 108.34
C ASN A 401 -18.05 67.75 106.98
N LYS A 402 -17.51 68.90 106.56
CA LYS A 402 -17.74 69.44 105.21
C LYS A 402 -17.06 68.59 104.13
N MET A 403 -15.83 68.12 104.35
CA MET A 403 -15.12 67.24 103.41
C MET A 403 -15.78 65.87 103.31
N LEU A 404 -16.19 65.28 104.44
CA LEU A 404 -16.97 64.04 104.46
C LEU A 404 -18.34 64.20 103.77
N ARG A 405 -19.01 65.36 103.93
CA ARG A 405 -20.22 65.68 103.16
C ARG A 405 -19.96 65.77 101.66
N VAL A 406 -18.88 66.43 101.22
CA VAL A 406 -18.54 66.50 99.79
C VAL A 406 -18.24 65.11 99.23
N GLN A 407 -17.46 64.28 99.94
CA GLN A 407 -17.18 62.91 99.51
C GLN A 407 -18.43 62.03 99.50
N GLN A 408 -19.34 62.21 100.46
CA GLN A 408 -20.64 61.52 100.46
C GLN A 408 -21.53 62.01 99.31
N GLU A 409 -21.61 63.32 99.05
CA GLU A 409 -22.32 63.88 97.89
C GLU A 409 -21.74 63.40 96.55
N GLU A 410 -20.43 63.25 96.44
CA GLU A 410 -19.76 62.71 95.24
C GLU A 410 -20.09 61.23 95.05
N PHE A 411 -19.97 60.40 96.10
CA PHE A 411 -20.37 58.99 96.06
C PHE A 411 -21.87 58.79 95.78
N GLU A 412 -22.73 59.65 96.35
CA GLU A 412 -24.16 59.65 96.06
C GLU A 412 -24.46 60.10 94.63
N ARG A 413 -23.72 61.07 94.06
CA ARG A 413 -23.83 61.46 92.65
C ARG A 413 -23.36 60.35 91.70
N GLU A 414 -22.24 59.69 91.98
CA GLU A 414 -21.78 58.54 91.18
C GLU A 414 -22.80 57.39 91.22
N LYS A 415 -23.35 57.09 92.41
CA LYS A 415 -24.40 56.09 92.58
C LYS A 415 -25.70 56.48 91.86
N ILE A 416 -26.09 57.76 91.89
CA ILE A 416 -27.23 58.28 91.13
C ILE A 416 -26.98 58.15 89.62
N ALA A 417 -25.80 58.51 89.13
CA ALA A 417 -25.45 58.38 87.72
C ALA A 417 -25.45 56.92 87.24
N ALA A 418 -24.93 55.99 88.04
CA ALA A 418 -24.99 54.55 87.76
C ALA A 418 -26.44 54.02 87.73
N LEU A 419 -27.28 54.45 88.67
CA LEU A 419 -28.71 54.11 88.70
C LEU A 419 -29.49 54.75 87.53
N GLN A 420 -29.11 55.97 87.10
CA GLN A 420 -29.68 56.61 85.92
C GLN A 420 -29.30 55.88 84.64
N ALA A 421 -28.05 55.45 84.49
CA ALA A 421 -27.63 54.64 83.35
C ALA A 421 -28.36 53.28 83.30
N GLN A 422 -28.53 52.61 84.44
CA GLN A 422 -29.32 51.38 84.53
C GLN A 422 -30.82 51.62 84.26
N LEU A 423 -31.38 52.74 84.70
CA LEU A 423 -32.76 53.12 84.41
C LEU A 423 -32.96 53.42 82.92
N GLU A 424 -32.02 54.12 82.28
CA GLU A 424 -32.04 54.34 80.84
C GLU A 424 -31.95 53.02 80.05
N GLU A 425 -31.12 52.06 80.47
CA GLU A 425 -31.01 50.76 79.82
C GLU A 425 -32.27 49.91 80.04
N ALA A 426 -32.87 49.96 81.24
CA ALA A 426 -34.17 49.39 81.54
C ALA A 426 -35.30 50.04 80.70
N ASP A 427 -35.27 51.35 80.48
CA ASP A 427 -36.25 52.05 79.65
C ASP A 427 -36.03 51.83 78.15
N LYS A 428 -34.78 51.67 77.69
CA LYS A 428 -34.46 51.26 76.30
C LYS A 428 -34.96 49.83 76.03
N THR A 429 -34.68 48.89 76.93
CA THR A 429 -35.16 47.50 76.81
C THR A 429 -36.67 47.40 76.98
N ARG A 430 -37.28 48.16 77.90
CA ARG A 430 -38.74 48.29 78.03
C ARG A 430 -39.37 48.87 76.78
N SER A 431 -38.82 49.94 76.20
CA SER A 431 -39.31 50.54 74.95
C SER A 431 -39.29 49.54 73.80
N ASN A 432 -38.20 48.78 73.64
CA ASN A 432 -38.11 47.72 72.64
C ASN A 432 -39.17 46.63 72.87
N LEU A 433 -39.34 46.17 74.11
CA LEU A 433 -40.37 45.18 74.48
C LEU A 433 -41.80 45.74 74.35
N GLU A 434 -42.02 47.04 74.52
CA GLU A 434 -43.28 47.72 74.26
C GLU A 434 -43.55 47.83 72.76
N THR A 435 -42.54 48.09 71.91
CA THR A 435 -42.69 48.04 70.45
C THR A 435 -42.94 46.62 69.94
N ASP A 436 -42.25 45.61 70.48
CA ASP A 436 -42.47 44.21 70.12
C ASP A 436 -43.83 43.71 70.60
N ASN A 437 -44.29 44.13 71.79
CA ASN A 437 -45.67 43.89 72.23
C ASN A 437 -46.68 44.63 71.36
N ARG A 438 -46.38 45.84 70.86
CA ARG A 438 -47.27 46.56 69.95
C ARG A 438 -47.37 45.85 68.61
N LEU A 439 -46.24 45.49 67.99
CA LEU A 439 -46.18 44.70 66.75
C LEU A 439 -46.84 43.33 66.92
N SER A 440 -46.67 42.67 68.06
CA SER A 440 -47.32 41.40 68.39
C SER A 440 -48.84 41.57 68.59
N ARG A 441 -49.30 42.65 69.23
CA ARG A 441 -50.74 42.98 69.33
C ARG A 441 -51.35 43.42 68.01
N GLU A 442 -50.60 44.14 67.18
CA GLU A 442 -50.97 44.48 65.80
C GLU A 442 -51.11 43.18 64.99
N ARG A 443 -50.16 42.23 65.10
CA ARG A 443 -50.21 40.92 64.45
C ARG A 443 -51.32 40.02 64.95
N VAL A 444 -51.58 40.01 66.27
CA VAL A 444 -52.74 39.32 66.86
C VAL A 444 -54.04 39.99 66.46
N GLY A 445 -54.06 41.31 66.29
CA GLY A 445 -55.18 42.08 65.75
C GLY A 445 -55.44 41.79 64.27
N GLU A 446 -54.39 41.70 63.44
CA GLU A 446 -54.46 41.25 62.05
C GLU A 446 -55.02 39.82 61.97
N LEU A 447 -54.54 38.90 62.82
CA LEU A 447 -55.02 37.52 62.87
C LEU A 447 -56.44 37.41 63.44
N GLN A 448 -56.81 38.25 64.42
CA GLN A 448 -58.18 38.32 64.95
C GLN A 448 -59.13 38.96 63.95
N GLN A 449 -58.70 39.96 63.18
CA GLN A 449 -59.46 40.54 62.08
C GLN A 449 -59.61 39.54 60.94
N GLN A 450 -58.56 38.80 60.57
CA GLN A 450 -58.63 37.70 59.61
C GLN A 450 -59.55 36.58 60.11
N VAL A 451 -59.54 36.24 61.40
CA VAL A 451 -60.47 35.25 61.98
C VAL A 451 -61.90 35.80 62.07
N GLU A 452 -62.11 37.07 62.38
CA GLU A 452 -63.43 37.72 62.32
C GLU A 452 -63.94 37.81 60.88
N ASP A 453 -63.10 38.10 59.90
CA ASP A 453 -63.48 38.23 58.50
C ASP A 453 -63.68 36.86 57.85
N LEU A 454 -62.94 35.82 58.28
CA LEU A 454 -63.25 34.42 58.01
C LEU A 454 -64.55 33.99 58.71
N GLN A 455 -64.84 34.44 59.94
CA GLN A 455 -66.12 34.17 60.60
C GLN A 455 -67.29 34.93 59.96
N LYS A 456 -67.08 36.16 59.46
CA LYS A 456 -68.07 36.94 58.71
C LYS A 456 -68.27 36.39 57.30
N ALA A 457 -67.23 35.85 56.65
CA ALA A 457 -67.38 35.05 55.44
C ALA A 457 -68.20 33.78 55.73
N LEU A 458 -67.89 33.05 56.81
CA LEU A 458 -68.62 31.86 57.24
C LEU A 458 -70.08 32.15 57.64
N GLN A 459 -70.37 33.33 58.19
CA GLN A 459 -71.74 33.77 58.53
C GLN A 459 -72.50 34.31 57.31
N SER A 460 -71.88 35.10 56.43
CA SER A 460 -72.51 35.63 55.21
C SER A 460 -72.78 34.53 54.17
N GLN A 461 -71.99 33.46 54.16
CA GLN A 461 -72.27 32.25 53.38
C GLN A 461 -73.18 31.23 54.12
N ALA A 462 -73.69 31.58 55.31
CA ALA A 462 -74.60 30.77 56.13
C ALA A 462 -75.95 31.46 56.41
N THR A 463 -76.54 32.08 55.38
CA THR A 463 -77.95 32.50 55.40
C THR A 463 -78.87 31.28 55.63
N LYS A 464 -79.41 31.21 56.84
CA LYS A 464 -80.52 30.36 57.27
C LYS A 464 -81.79 30.67 56.46
N PRO A 465 -82.76 29.75 56.30
CA PRO A 465 -83.04 28.60 57.18
C PRO A 465 -83.02 27.22 56.48
N ASP A 466 -82.95 26.11 57.20
CA ASP A 466 -82.31 25.89 58.52
C ASP A 466 -81.62 24.50 58.58
N ASP A 467 -81.38 23.89 57.41
CA ASP A 467 -81.10 22.46 57.23
C ASP A 467 -79.87 22.19 56.32
N SER A 468 -79.12 23.24 55.98
CA SER A 468 -78.01 23.16 55.01
C SER A 468 -76.62 23.00 55.64
N TYR A 469 -76.50 23.20 56.96
CA TYR A 469 -75.20 23.36 57.64
C TYR A 469 -74.32 22.11 57.61
N LEU A 470 -74.82 20.92 57.98
CA LEU A 470 -73.97 19.72 58.02
C LEU A 470 -73.54 19.26 56.63
N LYS A 471 -74.43 19.38 55.62
CA LYS A 471 -74.07 18.99 54.24
C LYS A 471 -73.03 19.95 53.66
N ARG A 472 -73.24 21.26 53.80
CA ARG A 472 -72.19 22.26 53.50
C ARG A 472 -70.92 22.05 54.30
N LYS A 473 -70.96 21.48 55.52
CA LYS A 473 -69.75 21.21 56.31
C LYS A 473 -68.99 19.96 55.84
N LEU A 474 -69.68 18.94 55.34
CA LEU A 474 -69.04 17.83 54.64
C LEU A 474 -68.45 18.28 53.30
N ASP A 475 -69.23 19.01 52.51
CA ASP A 475 -68.80 19.58 51.23
C ASP A 475 -67.65 20.59 51.44
N ALA A 476 -67.69 21.42 52.49
CA ALA A 476 -66.61 22.36 52.83
C ALA A 476 -65.38 21.67 53.43
N HIS A 477 -65.50 20.54 54.14
CA HIS A 477 -64.32 19.75 54.51
C HIS A 477 -63.72 18.99 53.31
N MET A 478 -64.54 18.61 52.32
CA MET A 478 -64.06 18.05 51.05
C MET A 478 -63.42 19.14 50.17
N ILE A 479 -63.97 20.35 50.15
CA ILE A 479 -63.36 21.53 49.51
C ILE A 479 -62.08 21.92 50.25
N GLN A 480 -62.04 22.01 51.58
CA GLN A 480 -60.82 22.27 52.33
C GLN A 480 -59.76 21.17 52.18
N LEU A 481 -60.18 19.91 51.99
CA LEU A 481 -59.25 18.82 51.66
C LEU A 481 -58.68 19.01 50.25
N ASN A 482 -59.52 19.39 49.27
CA ASN A 482 -59.08 19.72 47.91
C ASN A 482 -58.20 20.99 47.89
N GLU A 483 -58.53 22.03 48.67
CA GLU A 483 -57.77 23.28 48.79
C GLU A 483 -56.43 23.05 49.50
N ALA A 484 -56.40 22.19 50.53
CA ALA A 484 -55.15 21.74 51.16
C ALA A 484 -54.34 20.86 50.22
N GLN A 485 -54.98 20.03 49.38
CA GLN A 485 -54.31 19.27 48.32
C GLN A 485 -53.78 20.19 47.22
N ASP A 486 -54.51 21.22 46.82
CA ASP A 486 -54.10 22.26 45.87
C ASP A 486 -52.97 23.12 46.45
N GLU A 487 -52.99 23.44 47.75
CA GLU A 487 -51.86 24.09 48.41
C GLU A 487 -50.64 23.16 48.51
N ILE A 488 -50.84 21.86 48.75
CA ILE A 488 -49.75 20.88 48.74
C ILE A 488 -49.22 20.67 47.32
N MET A 489 -50.07 20.73 46.29
CA MET A 489 -49.67 20.71 44.87
C MET A 489 -48.90 21.99 44.53
N LYS A 490 -49.42 23.18 44.85
CA LYS A 490 -48.71 24.46 44.64
C LYS A 490 -47.41 24.56 45.44
N LYS A 491 -47.33 23.96 46.64
CA LYS A 491 -46.09 23.87 47.43
C LYS A 491 -45.14 22.79 46.90
N LYS A 492 -45.62 21.81 46.12
CA LYS A 492 -44.79 20.88 45.33
C LYS A 492 -44.28 21.56 44.07
N GLU A 493 -45.13 22.20 43.27
CA GLU A 493 -44.73 23.05 42.12
C GLU A 493 -43.69 24.08 42.57
N LEU A 494 -43.96 24.84 43.64
CA LEU A 494 -43.00 25.82 44.16
C LEU A 494 -41.71 25.16 44.72
N LEU A 495 -41.75 23.89 45.17
CA LEU A 495 -40.53 23.15 45.53
C LEU A 495 -39.80 22.61 44.29
N GLU A 496 -40.50 22.32 43.21
CA GLU A 496 -39.96 21.87 41.92
C GLU A 496 -39.35 23.05 41.14
N ASP A 497 -39.92 24.26 41.30
CA ASP A 497 -39.36 25.55 40.88
C ASP A 497 -38.16 26.00 41.75
N LEU A 498 -38.27 25.87 43.09
CA LEU A 498 -37.22 26.31 44.04
C LEU A 498 -36.11 25.27 44.26
N GLN A 499 -36.27 24.04 43.79
CA GLN A 499 -35.19 23.07 43.59
C GLN A 499 -34.60 23.36 42.20
N PRO A 500 -33.57 24.20 42.07
CA PRO A 500 -33.28 24.90 40.81
C PRO A 500 -32.66 23.95 39.80
N ASP A 501 -33.54 23.28 39.05
CA ASP A 501 -33.23 22.34 37.98
C ASP A 501 -32.10 21.37 38.38
N ASN A 502 -32.33 20.58 39.44
CA ASN A 502 -31.36 19.58 39.92
C ASN A 502 -30.93 18.61 38.81
N THR A 503 -31.81 18.39 37.83
CA THR A 503 -31.53 17.80 36.52
C THR A 503 -30.44 18.54 35.74
N GLN A 504 -30.61 19.83 35.42
CA GLN A 504 -29.60 20.63 34.71
C GLN A 504 -28.33 20.88 35.53
N ALA A 505 -28.41 20.91 36.86
CA ALA A 505 -27.26 20.97 37.75
C ALA A 505 -26.46 19.65 37.72
N SER A 506 -27.15 18.49 37.75
CA SER A 506 -26.52 17.18 37.51
C SER A 506 -25.94 17.11 36.10
N LEU A 507 -26.70 17.49 35.06
CA LEU A 507 -26.21 17.47 33.68
C LEU A 507 -24.96 18.34 33.49
N LYS A 508 -24.89 19.52 34.11
CA LYS A 508 -23.66 20.34 34.11
C LYS A 508 -22.51 19.67 34.88
N LEU A 509 -22.80 18.99 35.99
CA LEU A 509 -21.79 18.20 36.73
C LEU A 509 -21.28 17.01 35.90
N ASP A 510 -22.19 16.29 35.25
CA ASP A 510 -21.93 15.13 34.38
C ASP A 510 -21.18 15.56 33.10
N GLU A 511 -21.52 16.70 32.50
CA GLU A 511 -20.80 17.34 31.39
C GLU A 511 -19.39 17.76 31.82
N LEU A 512 -19.23 18.39 32.99
CA LEU A 512 -17.91 18.75 33.54
C LEU A 512 -17.08 17.52 33.89
N MET A 513 -17.68 16.46 34.45
CA MET A 513 -17.02 15.18 34.72
C MET A 513 -16.64 14.46 33.42
N ALA A 514 -17.48 14.48 32.40
CA ALA A 514 -17.18 13.92 31.07
C ALA A 514 -16.08 14.72 30.36
N ALA A 515 -16.09 16.06 30.49
CA ALA A 515 -15.04 16.93 29.96
C ALA A 515 -13.70 16.72 30.70
N LEU A 516 -13.73 16.57 32.03
CA LEU A 516 -12.55 16.28 32.84
C LEU A 516 -11.98 14.89 32.50
N LYS A 517 -12.81 13.85 32.48
CA LYS A 517 -12.40 12.50 32.07
C LYS A 517 -11.84 12.48 30.65
N LYS A 518 -12.47 13.20 29.71
CA LYS A 518 -11.94 13.35 28.36
C LYS A 518 -10.57 14.06 28.37
N LYS A 519 -10.37 15.07 29.21
CA LYS A 519 -9.05 15.72 29.36
C LYS A 519 -8.01 14.77 29.95
N ASP A 520 -8.37 13.93 30.90
CA ASP A 520 -7.46 12.89 31.43
C ASP A 520 -7.12 11.84 30.36
N ASP A 521 -8.08 11.41 29.56
CA ASP A 521 -7.87 10.43 28.49
C ASP A 521 -7.10 11.03 27.28
N ASP A 522 -7.38 12.29 26.91
CA ASP A 522 -6.57 13.08 25.96
C ASP A 522 -5.12 13.23 26.48
N MET A 523 -4.95 13.45 27.79
CA MET A 523 -3.63 13.62 28.43
C MET A 523 -2.86 12.30 28.49
N LYS A 524 -3.50 11.17 28.81
CA LYS A 524 -2.90 9.82 28.69
C LYS A 524 -2.49 9.52 27.25
N ALA A 525 -3.35 9.81 26.27
CA ALA A 525 -3.02 9.62 24.86
C ALA A 525 -1.84 10.51 24.41
N MET A 526 -1.72 11.72 24.95
CA MET A 526 -0.53 12.57 24.74
C MET A 526 0.72 12.00 25.43
N GLU A 527 0.62 11.51 26.66
CA GLU A 527 1.73 10.82 27.34
C GLU A 527 2.20 9.58 26.57
N GLU A 528 1.28 8.76 26.05
CA GLU A 528 1.60 7.58 25.25
C GLU A 528 2.28 7.99 23.93
N ARG A 529 1.79 9.03 23.26
CA ARG A 529 2.47 9.62 22.09
C ARG A 529 3.87 10.11 22.44
N TYR A 530 4.05 10.82 23.55
CA TYR A 530 5.38 11.25 24.02
C TYR A 530 6.28 10.05 24.36
N LYS A 531 5.77 9.01 25.03
CA LYS A 531 6.50 7.75 25.28
C LYS A 531 6.92 7.09 23.95
N MET A 532 6.02 7.00 22.96
CA MET A 532 6.35 6.50 21.61
C MET A 532 7.38 7.36 20.87
N TYR A 533 7.33 8.70 20.99
CA TYR A 533 8.33 9.57 20.38
C TYR A 533 9.70 9.45 21.07
N LEU A 534 9.74 9.33 22.41
CA LEU A 534 10.96 9.05 23.16
C LEU A 534 11.53 7.67 22.82
N GLU A 535 10.69 6.65 22.65
CA GLU A 535 11.13 5.29 22.26
C GLU A 535 11.63 5.25 20.81
N LYS A 536 10.96 5.95 19.88
CA LYS A 536 11.47 6.17 18.52
C LYS A 536 12.81 6.91 18.53
N ALA A 537 12.95 7.97 19.32
CA ALA A 537 14.21 8.71 19.45
C ALA A 537 15.34 7.83 20.03
N ARG A 538 15.06 7.03 21.07
CA ARG A 538 15.99 6.03 21.62
C ARG A 538 16.40 5.00 20.58
N ASN A 539 15.46 4.51 19.77
CA ASN A 539 15.74 3.53 18.72
C ASN A 539 16.57 4.14 17.57
N VAL A 540 16.30 5.38 17.17
CA VAL A 540 17.13 6.13 16.20
C VAL A 540 18.54 6.36 16.77
N ILE A 541 18.67 6.78 18.03
CA ILE A 541 19.97 6.93 18.70
C ILE A 541 20.73 5.58 18.74
N ARG A 542 20.04 4.47 19.07
CA ARG A 542 20.65 3.12 19.08
C ARG A 542 21.07 2.63 17.69
N ALA A 543 20.36 3.04 16.64
CA ALA A 543 20.73 2.75 15.25
C ALA A 543 21.84 3.68 14.70
N LEU A 544 21.98 4.89 15.26
CA LEU A 544 23.06 5.82 14.93
C LEU A 544 24.33 5.58 15.75
N ASP A 545 24.27 4.85 16.87
CA ASP A 545 25.45 4.43 17.64
C ASP A 545 26.30 3.44 16.82
N PRO A 546 27.53 3.82 16.40
CA PRO A 546 28.39 2.96 15.57
C PRO A 546 28.82 1.66 16.24
N LYS A 547 28.63 1.51 17.56
CA LYS A 547 28.95 0.28 18.30
C LYS A 547 27.79 -0.70 18.40
N MET A 548 26.56 -0.24 18.19
CA MET A 548 25.33 -1.03 18.38
C MET A 548 24.60 -1.35 17.06
N ASN A 549 24.98 -0.71 15.95
CA ASN A 549 24.42 -0.98 14.63
C ASN A 549 25.14 -2.16 13.94
N PRO A 550 24.43 -3.26 13.59
CA PRO A 550 25.05 -4.43 12.95
C PRO A 550 25.67 -4.11 11.57
N ALA A 551 25.10 -3.17 10.82
CA ALA A 551 25.68 -2.74 9.53
C ALA A 551 27.05 -2.06 9.71
N THR A 552 27.32 -1.42 10.86
CA THR A 552 28.65 -0.86 11.15
C THR A 552 29.67 -1.96 11.46
N ALA A 553 29.26 -3.04 12.13
CA ALA A 553 30.12 -4.21 12.34
C ALA A 553 30.44 -4.92 11.00
N GLU A 554 29.45 -5.07 10.12
CA GLU A 554 29.63 -5.64 8.78
C GLU A 554 30.54 -4.77 7.89
N ILE A 555 30.33 -3.45 7.85
CA ILE A 555 31.22 -2.50 7.14
C ILE A 555 32.66 -2.59 7.69
N GLN A 556 32.85 -2.78 8.99
CA GLN A 556 34.18 -2.93 9.57
C GLN A 556 34.82 -4.28 9.22
N ALA A 557 34.03 -5.36 9.15
CA ALA A 557 34.51 -6.66 8.67
C ALA A 557 34.92 -6.61 7.17
N LEU A 558 34.12 -5.96 6.33
CA LEU A 558 34.42 -5.75 4.90
C LEU A 558 35.68 -4.89 4.71
N ARG A 559 35.87 -3.84 5.52
CA ARG A 559 37.12 -3.04 5.53
C ARG A 559 38.35 -3.86 5.89
N ASN A 560 38.25 -4.77 6.86
CA ASN A 560 39.34 -5.66 7.21
C ASN A 560 39.64 -6.63 6.05
N GLN A 561 38.62 -7.23 5.42
CA GLN A 561 38.78 -8.11 4.26
C GLN A 561 39.43 -7.41 3.06
N LEU A 562 39.05 -6.16 2.78
CA LEU A 562 39.71 -5.33 1.77
C LEU A 562 41.19 -5.10 2.12
N ALA A 563 41.48 -4.65 3.34
CA ALA A 563 42.85 -4.41 3.78
C ALA A 563 43.73 -5.68 3.81
N ASP A 564 43.14 -6.87 3.97
CA ASP A 564 43.85 -8.15 3.84
C ASP A 564 44.07 -8.55 2.37
N ARG A 565 43.10 -8.28 1.49
CA ARG A 565 43.24 -8.46 0.03
C ARG A 565 44.28 -7.50 -0.59
N ASP A 566 44.37 -6.27 -0.11
CA ASP A 566 45.40 -5.32 -0.53
C ASP A 566 46.82 -5.84 -0.17
N LYS A 567 46.98 -6.47 1.00
CA LYS A 567 48.25 -7.14 1.38
C LYS A 567 48.55 -8.36 0.51
N GLU A 568 47.53 -9.13 0.14
CA GLU A 568 47.63 -10.29 -0.73
C GLU A 568 48.07 -9.86 -2.15
N ILE A 569 47.46 -8.82 -2.71
CA ILE A 569 47.85 -8.19 -3.98
C ILE A 569 49.30 -7.70 -3.92
N LEU A 570 49.68 -6.89 -2.92
CA LEU A 570 51.05 -6.41 -2.72
C LEU A 570 52.09 -7.53 -2.54
N SER A 571 51.67 -8.71 -2.08
CA SER A 571 52.52 -9.91 -2.00
C SER A 571 52.70 -10.57 -3.38
N LEU A 572 51.61 -10.70 -4.14
CA LEU A 572 51.62 -11.28 -5.49
C LEU A 572 52.38 -10.39 -6.48
N GLU A 573 52.22 -9.07 -6.43
CA GLU A 573 52.98 -8.11 -7.25
C GLU A 573 54.50 -8.26 -7.04
N ARG A 574 54.94 -8.37 -5.78
CA ARG A 574 56.36 -8.62 -5.44
C ARG A 574 56.85 -9.97 -5.94
N GLN A 575 56.01 -11.01 -5.93
CA GLN A 575 56.34 -12.33 -6.46
C GLN A 575 56.45 -12.30 -7.99
N CYS A 576 55.56 -11.60 -8.69
CA CYS A 576 55.62 -11.39 -10.14
C CYS A 576 56.87 -10.59 -10.55
N GLU A 577 57.23 -9.54 -9.81
CA GLU A 577 58.46 -8.79 -10.07
C GLU A 577 59.72 -9.63 -9.82
N GLN A 578 59.76 -10.42 -8.74
CA GLN A 578 60.85 -11.39 -8.52
C GLN A 578 60.93 -12.46 -9.62
N ALA A 579 59.79 -12.95 -10.13
CA ALA A 579 59.76 -13.89 -11.24
C ALA A 579 60.32 -13.26 -12.53
N ARG A 580 59.93 -12.01 -12.83
CA ARG A 580 60.47 -11.24 -13.96
C ARG A 580 61.98 -11.00 -13.86
N LEU A 581 62.49 -10.77 -12.65
CA LEU A 581 63.94 -10.66 -12.40
C LEU A 581 64.67 -11.98 -12.67
N ARG A 582 64.14 -13.12 -12.21
CA ARG A 582 64.72 -14.45 -12.51
C ARG A 582 64.69 -14.75 -14.01
N GLU A 583 63.58 -14.45 -14.69
CA GLU A 583 63.47 -14.64 -16.15
C GLU A 583 64.51 -13.79 -16.92
N TYR A 584 64.83 -12.59 -16.41
CA TYR A 584 65.88 -11.73 -16.94
C TYR A 584 67.29 -12.29 -16.66
N GLU A 585 67.54 -12.81 -15.45
CA GLU A 585 68.78 -13.51 -15.10
C GLU A 585 68.99 -14.77 -15.97
N GLU A 586 67.95 -15.57 -16.18
CA GLU A 586 67.96 -16.74 -17.07
C GLU A 586 68.27 -16.35 -18.52
N LYS A 587 67.65 -15.28 -19.05
CA LYS A 587 67.96 -14.74 -20.39
C LYS A 587 69.42 -14.27 -20.50
N LEU A 588 69.96 -13.63 -19.47
CA LEU A 588 71.39 -13.26 -19.42
C LEU A 588 72.31 -14.49 -19.38
N ILE A 589 71.97 -15.51 -18.58
CA ILE A 589 72.72 -16.77 -18.48
C ILE A 589 72.72 -17.52 -19.82
N VAL A 590 71.56 -17.64 -20.48
CA VAL A 590 71.43 -18.26 -21.82
C VAL A 590 72.25 -17.48 -22.85
N THR A 591 72.18 -16.14 -22.85
CA THR A 591 72.97 -15.29 -23.76
C THR A 591 74.47 -15.45 -23.53
N ALA A 592 74.92 -15.51 -22.27
CA ALA A 592 76.31 -15.73 -21.92
C ALA A 592 76.80 -17.13 -22.35
N TRP A 593 75.98 -18.17 -22.17
CA TRP A 593 76.28 -19.53 -22.65
C TRP A 593 76.33 -19.62 -24.17
N TYR A 594 75.40 -18.98 -24.88
CA TYR A 594 75.40 -18.90 -26.34
C TYR A 594 76.67 -18.24 -26.85
N ASN A 595 77.01 -17.04 -26.35
CA ASN A 595 78.22 -16.32 -26.73
C ASN A 595 79.51 -17.10 -26.40
N LYS A 596 79.54 -17.83 -25.27
CA LYS A 596 80.66 -18.69 -24.88
C LYS A 596 80.79 -19.92 -25.80
N SER A 597 79.67 -20.53 -26.19
CA SER A 597 79.62 -21.63 -27.16
C SER A 597 80.11 -21.18 -28.54
N LEU A 598 79.65 -20.01 -29.00
CA LEU A 598 80.03 -19.42 -30.28
C LEU A 598 81.53 -19.05 -30.28
N ASN A 599 82.07 -18.54 -29.17
CA ASN A 599 83.52 -18.36 -29.01
C ASN A 599 84.30 -19.68 -29.02
N PHE A 600 83.80 -20.76 -28.40
CA PHE A 600 84.44 -22.08 -28.50
C PHE A 600 84.39 -22.65 -29.92
N GLN A 601 83.29 -22.47 -30.66
CA GLN A 601 83.20 -22.84 -32.07
C GLN A 601 84.20 -22.02 -32.92
N LYS A 602 84.29 -20.70 -32.69
CA LYS A 602 85.27 -19.83 -33.35
C LYS A 602 86.70 -20.28 -33.08
N LEU A 603 87.07 -20.53 -31.83
CA LEU A 603 88.39 -21.07 -31.45
C LEU A 603 88.67 -22.46 -32.06
N ALA A 604 87.65 -23.32 -32.17
CA ALA A 604 87.79 -24.64 -32.81
C ALA A 604 87.96 -24.53 -34.35
N ILE A 605 87.33 -23.54 -34.99
CA ILE A 605 87.50 -23.23 -36.41
C ILE A 605 88.87 -22.60 -36.65
N GLU A 606 89.28 -21.63 -35.83
CA GLU A 606 90.61 -21.01 -35.85
C GLU A 606 91.71 -22.07 -35.63
N SER A 607 91.53 -23.00 -34.69
CA SER A 607 92.47 -24.11 -34.47
C SER A 607 92.54 -25.11 -35.64
N ARG A 608 91.51 -25.18 -36.50
CA ARG A 608 91.54 -25.99 -37.74
C ARG A 608 92.21 -25.22 -38.89
N LEU A 609 92.00 -23.92 -38.97
CA LEU A 609 92.60 -23.03 -39.98
C LEU A 609 94.08 -22.72 -39.70
N ALA A 610 94.50 -22.71 -38.43
CA ALA A 610 95.86 -22.34 -38.00
C ALA A 610 96.96 -23.39 -38.28
N GLY A 611 96.64 -24.48 -38.99
CA GLY A 611 97.63 -25.27 -39.73
C GLY A 611 98.78 -25.89 -38.92
N ARG A 612 98.59 -26.25 -37.65
CA ARG A 612 99.61 -26.91 -36.81
C ARG A 612 99.20 -28.32 -36.39
N THR A 613 99.92 -29.30 -36.91
CA THR A 613 99.97 -30.67 -36.37
C THR A 613 100.98 -30.76 -35.22
N PRO A 614 100.58 -31.30 -34.05
CA PRO A 614 101.51 -31.87 -33.09
C PRO A 614 101.38 -33.40 -33.11
N SER A 615 102.41 -34.09 -33.61
CA SER A 615 102.57 -35.52 -33.34
C SER A 615 103.09 -35.73 -31.91
N ALA A 616 102.73 -36.86 -31.31
CA ALA A 616 103.15 -37.36 -30.00
C ALA A 616 102.88 -36.46 -28.77
N LEU A 617 101.88 -36.85 -27.95
CA LEU A 617 102.12 -37.40 -26.59
C LEU A 617 100.81 -37.81 -25.87
N SER A 618 100.65 -39.11 -25.63
CA SER A 618 99.62 -39.78 -24.79
C SER A 618 98.14 -39.68 -25.23
N PRO A 619 97.30 -40.70 -24.92
CA PRO A 619 95.90 -40.73 -25.34
C PRO A 619 94.98 -40.01 -24.33
N THR A 620 94.53 -38.81 -24.66
CA THR A 620 93.44 -38.14 -23.93
C THR A 620 92.12 -38.89 -24.16
N GLN A 621 91.39 -39.15 -23.07
CA GLN A 621 90.23 -40.04 -23.08
C GLN A 621 89.00 -39.36 -23.73
N SER A 622 88.13 -40.17 -24.34
CA SER A 622 86.87 -39.70 -24.93
C SER A 622 85.97 -39.04 -23.89
N PHE A 623 85.14 -38.08 -24.32
CA PHE A 623 84.12 -37.43 -23.50
C PHE A 623 83.21 -38.45 -22.77
N LEU A 624 82.90 -39.57 -23.43
CA LEU A 624 82.12 -40.69 -22.88
C LEU A 624 82.85 -41.45 -21.75
N SER A 625 84.18 -41.35 -21.64
CA SER A 625 84.97 -41.95 -20.56
C SER A 625 84.81 -41.16 -19.26
N HIS A 626 84.91 -39.82 -19.32
CA HIS A 626 84.69 -38.96 -18.15
C HIS A 626 83.25 -39.03 -17.64
N GLN A 627 82.25 -39.12 -18.53
CA GLN A 627 80.86 -39.25 -18.11
C GLN A 627 80.64 -40.50 -17.23
N ARG A 628 81.29 -41.63 -17.54
CA ARG A 628 81.23 -42.86 -16.74
C ARG A 628 81.98 -42.78 -15.40
N GLN A 629 83.00 -41.92 -15.29
CA GLN A 629 83.71 -41.70 -14.02
C GLN A 629 82.86 -40.86 -13.05
N VAL A 630 82.17 -39.82 -13.55
CA VAL A 630 81.32 -38.96 -12.71
C VAL A 630 80.12 -39.71 -12.13
N SER A 631 79.52 -40.65 -12.89
CA SER A 631 78.36 -41.44 -12.43
C SER A 631 78.65 -42.37 -11.24
N ASN A 632 79.91 -42.74 -11.00
CA ASN A 632 80.29 -43.76 -9.99
C ASN A 632 80.91 -43.18 -8.71
N ALA A 633 80.89 -41.85 -8.52
CA ALA A 633 81.30 -41.24 -7.25
C ALA A 633 80.20 -41.43 -6.16
N PRO A 634 80.51 -41.98 -4.98
CA PRO A 634 79.51 -42.24 -3.95
C PRO A 634 78.94 -40.92 -3.38
N ARG A 635 77.61 -40.78 -3.37
CA ARG A 635 76.91 -39.60 -2.83
C ARG A 635 77.22 -39.42 -1.35
N ARG A 636 77.99 -38.39 -1.00
CA ARG A 636 78.16 -37.95 0.39
C ARG A 636 76.88 -37.22 0.81
N ALA A 637 76.12 -37.78 1.74
CA ALA A 637 74.89 -37.16 2.23
C ALA A 637 75.21 -35.85 2.97
N ALA A 638 74.45 -34.80 2.67
CA ALA A 638 74.44 -33.53 3.39
C ALA A 638 73.04 -33.30 3.96
N SER A 639 72.97 -32.91 5.23
CA SER A 639 71.72 -32.85 6.00
C SER A 639 70.87 -31.62 5.68
N ILE A 640 69.59 -31.83 5.39
CA ILE A 640 68.59 -30.75 5.39
C ILE A 640 68.13 -30.52 6.84
N SER A 641 68.43 -29.35 7.37
CA SER A 641 67.87 -28.85 8.64
C SER A 641 66.60 -28.03 8.38
N VAL A 642 65.50 -28.36 9.04
CA VAL A 642 64.22 -27.63 8.92
C VAL A 642 63.92 -26.86 10.20
N PRO A 643 63.81 -25.52 10.15
CA PRO A 643 63.20 -24.73 11.22
C PRO A 643 61.67 -24.82 11.15
N THR A 644 61.01 -25.16 12.24
CA THR A 644 59.54 -25.17 12.38
C THR A 644 58.97 -23.75 12.42
N ALA A 645 57.85 -23.51 11.75
CA ALA A 645 57.12 -22.26 11.86
C ALA A 645 56.49 -22.08 13.26
N THR A 646 56.76 -20.96 13.92
CA THR A 646 56.04 -20.52 15.13
C THR A 646 54.83 -19.68 14.76
N ALA A 647 53.64 -20.08 15.17
CA ALA A 647 52.42 -19.32 14.90
C ALA A 647 52.29 -18.07 15.79
N LYS A 648 51.89 -16.95 15.19
CA LYS A 648 51.07 -15.89 15.79
C LYS A 648 50.44 -15.02 14.71
#